data_AF-A0AAQ3VWX6-F1
#
_entry.id   AF-A0AAQ3VWX6-F1
#
_cell.length_a   1.000
_cell.length_b   1.000
_cell.length_c   1.000
_cell.angle_alpha   90.00
_cell.angle_beta   90.00
_cell.angle_gamma   90.00
#
_symmetry.space_group_name_H-M   'P 1'
#
loop_
_entity.id
_entity.type
_entity.pdbx_description
1 polymer ?
#
loop_
_entity_poly.entity_id
_entity_poly.type
_entity_poly.pdbx_seq_one_letter_code
_entity_poly.pdbx_strand_id
1 'polypeptide(L)'
;MHKNEYLAKSNGETIIEHTQNLLDNLSILRSFYKDDLFVEEEILWNALFDVCRCHDLGKMGPKFQKKLHGPYDPSEIPHGVLSTAFIATKEWKNVYGKNLTIAMVHAIAYHHERKLEQFAQTDLKNEIELLKREIENFDFAALKLSQRNGVKAVSGRYFDLDDGRLLEEDNPEAFRYFVLLKGLLNRLDYAASGYYKVELANDFLSDSMAGLLKDWQKGNIGSNWNELQRYMLNHQEENVVVIAQTGMGKTEAGLLWLGNRKGFFTLPLKSAINAIYQRIITSIVKENQQTRVGMLHSDTYAHYLKGVEGHSFDWEVEEYFQRTKGLSMPLTICTLDQLFDFVFKYAGSEMKIATLSYSKVIIDEIQMYSSDLLSYLILGLRTIQSYGGKFAVLTATLPSFLLELMRKQGIEFTQPDHPFVDDSFVRHSLSICQEPINIKQIKEQYKENKILVICNTVRKAVEIFDQLSEHFGQDVHLLHSRFIKKDRAKKETAIFQMGQRTSSESGIWVTTQIVEASLDIDFDLLFTELSDLNGLFQRMGRCYRKRALSMSAYPNCYVYTGGDGVCSGVGPIIDPFIFELSKQALCQLGNGVLTESEKAELIGENYTSKKLKDSAYYENIVQNIAYMDALYDFEFEKKEVQQIFRNIQNITSIPKCVYEENHLIIEENKGILAKKINSKMTDSEKKELKRAKTNARTVLASYSVDLPLRELNEKQLERQMLNKYETLNILSCDYDERRGVQLKKYKEKDELTEVEIEDNFF
;
A
#
# COMPACT_ATOMS: atom_id res chain seq x y z
N MET A 1 -1.13 14.47 52.81
CA MET A 1 -0.23 15.01 51.77
C MET A 1 -0.93 14.88 50.44
N HIS A 2 -1.13 15.98 49.71
CA HIS A 2 -1.65 15.90 48.34
C HIS A 2 -0.62 15.16 47.48
N LYS A 3 -1.01 14.06 46.82
CA LYS A 3 -0.15 13.39 45.84
C LYS A 3 0.11 14.35 44.69
N ASN A 4 1.35 14.44 44.20
CA ASN A 4 1.65 15.27 43.04
C ASN A 4 1.07 14.60 41.78
N GLU A 5 0.05 15.21 41.19
CA GLU A 5 -0.55 14.78 39.93
C GLU A 5 0.19 15.46 38.77
N TYR A 6 1.26 14.82 38.29
CA TYR A 6 1.96 15.28 37.09
C TYR A 6 1.14 14.94 35.84
N LEU A 7 0.99 15.93 34.96
CA LEU A 7 0.21 15.79 33.74
C LEU A 7 1.03 15.15 32.62
N ALA A 8 0.40 14.24 31.86
CA ALA A 8 0.93 13.72 30.61
C ALA A 8 0.52 14.59 29.40
N LYS A 9 -0.67 15.19 29.46
CA LYS A 9 -1.26 15.97 28.36
C LYS A 9 -1.92 17.25 28.86
N SER A 10 -2.05 18.22 27.97
CA SER A 10 -2.62 19.54 28.26
C SER A 10 -4.14 19.53 28.52
N ASN A 11 -4.82 18.41 28.25
CA ASN A 11 -6.24 18.21 28.51
C ASN A 11 -6.54 17.78 29.96
N GLY A 12 -5.51 17.68 30.81
CA GLY A 12 -5.64 17.31 32.22
C GLY A 12 -5.40 15.83 32.52
N GLU A 13 -5.10 15.00 31.51
CA GLU A 13 -4.73 13.60 31.74
C GLU A 13 -3.37 13.49 32.46
N THR A 14 -3.32 12.73 33.54
CA THR A 14 -2.12 12.48 34.34
C THR A 14 -1.22 11.41 33.74
N ILE A 15 0.05 11.38 34.15
CA ILE A 15 1.00 10.30 33.77
C ILE A 15 0.47 8.92 34.20
N ILE A 16 -0.17 8.85 35.37
CA ILE A 16 -0.71 7.59 35.90
C ILE A 16 -1.90 7.12 35.05
N GLU A 17 -2.84 8.01 34.73
CA GLU A 17 -4.00 7.68 33.88
C GLU A 17 -3.58 7.24 32.48
N HIS A 18 -2.67 7.99 31.83
CA HIS A 18 -2.16 7.64 30.50
C HIS A 18 -1.47 6.28 30.51
N THR A 19 -0.60 6.04 31.49
CA THR A 19 0.12 4.77 31.62
C THR A 19 -0.85 3.61 31.90
N GLN A 20 -1.90 3.82 32.70
CA GLN A 20 -2.89 2.78 32.97
C GLN A 20 -3.69 2.43 31.70
N ASN A 21 -4.12 3.43 30.91
CA ASN A 21 -4.78 3.21 29.63
C ASN A 21 -3.86 2.43 28.65
N LEU A 22 -2.57 2.75 28.64
CA LEU A 22 -1.56 2.01 27.87
C LEU A 22 -1.45 0.55 28.36
N LEU A 23 -1.42 0.29 29.67
CA LEU A 23 -1.38 -1.07 30.24
C LEU A 23 -2.67 -1.87 29.99
N ASP A 24 -3.83 -1.22 29.95
CA ASP A 24 -5.09 -1.86 29.57
C ASP A 24 -5.03 -2.31 28.11
N ASN A 25 -4.48 -1.47 27.22
CA ASN A 25 -4.20 -1.84 25.83
C ASN A 25 -3.18 -2.97 25.71
N LEU A 26 -2.14 -3.00 26.55
CA LEU A 26 -1.18 -4.11 26.59
C LEU A 26 -1.87 -5.42 26.99
N SER A 27 -2.82 -5.35 27.92
CA SER A 27 -3.60 -6.51 28.34
C SER A 27 -4.50 -7.04 27.23
N ILE A 28 -5.08 -6.16 26.41
CA ILE A 28 -5.84 -6.51 25.19
C ILE A 28 -4.92 -7.20 24.17
N LEU A 29 -3.75 -6.61 23.88
CA LEU A 29 -2.82 -7.19 22.91
C LEU A 29 -2.36 -8.59 23.35
N ARG A 30 -1.97 -8.73 24.62
CA ARG A 30 -1.51 -10.00 25.18
C ARG A 30 -2.61 -11.06 25.18
N SER A 31 -3.87 -10.70 25.47
CA SER A 31 -4.94 -11.69 25.49
C SER A 31 -5.23 -12.29 24.11
N PHE A 32 -5.02 -11.52 23.04
CA PHE A 32 -5.23 -11.98 21.67
C PHE A 32 -4.03 -12.72 21.07
N TYR A 33 -2.79 -12.36 21.44
CA TYR A 33 -1.59 -12.87 20.75
C TYR A 33 -0.55 -13.50 21.67
N LYS A 34 -0.87 -13.88 22.90
CA LYS A 34 0.09 -14.62 23.77
C LYS A 34 0.61 -15.92 23.14
N ASP A 35 -0.18 -16.54 22.26
CA ASP A 35 0.13 -17.82 21.63
C ASP A 35 0.74 -17.64 20.22
N ASP A 36 0.92 -16.39 19.78
CA ASP A 36 1.47 -16.03 18.46
C ASP A 36 2.71 -15.11 18.56
N LEU A 37 2.71 -14.20 19.53
CA LEU A 37 3.76 -13.22 19.79
C LEU A 37 4.51 -13.61 21.07
N PHE A 38 5.84 -13.71 20.96
CA PHE A 38 6.75 -14.10 22.04
C PHE A 38 6.48 -15.51 22.62
N VAL A 39 6.01 -16.44 21.80
CA VAL A 39 5.62 -17.81 22.21
C VAL A 39 6.72 -18.52 23.02
N GLU A 40 7.98 -18.38 22.60
CA GLU A 40 9.15 -18.97 23.26
C GLU A 40 9.88 -17.99 24.19
N GLU A 41 9.40 -16.76 24.30
CA GLU A 41 10.10 -15.64 24.91
C GLU A 41 9.17 -14.84 25.85
N GLU A 42 8.48 -15.50 26.77
CA GLU A 42 7.59 -14.88 27.78
C GLU A 42 8.26 -13.71 28.53
N ILE A 43 9.59 -13.76 28.66
CA ILE A 43 10.42 -12.68 29.21
C ILE A 43 10.23 -11.34 28.47
N LEU A 44 9.90 -11.34 27.18
CA LEU A 44 9.62 -10.16 26.36
C LEU A 44 8.29 -9.50 26.71
N TRP A 45 7.26 -10.27 27.12
CA TRP A 45 6.03 -9.69 27.67
C TRP A 45 6.30 -8.91 28.96
N ASN A 46 7.17 -9.45 29.82
CA ASN A 46 7.59 -8.77 31.04
C ASN A 46 8.43 -7.52 30.74
N ALA A 47 9.34 -7.62 29.77
CA ALA A 47 10.13 -6.48 29.31
C ALA A 47 9.24 -5.37 28.74
N LEU A 48 8.27 -5.71 27.89
CA LEU A 48 7.31 -4.75 27.34
C LEU A 48 6.49 -4.09 28.44
N PHE A 49 6.00 -4.87 29.41
CA PHE A 49 5.29 -4.35 30.57
C PHE A 49 6.12 -3.31 31.36
N ASP A 50 7.39 -3.60 31.62
CA ASP A 50 8.30 -2.68 32.32
C ASP A 50 8.66 -1.44 31.51
N VAL A 51 8.81 -1.59 30.18
CA VAL A 51 9.02 -0.48 29.24
C VAL A 51 7.81 0.46 29.27
N CYS A 52 6.60 -0.08 29.15
CA CYS A 52 5.34 0.67 29.20
C CYS A 52 5.20 1.51 30.47
N ARG A 53 5.59 0.96 31.62
CA ARG A 53 5.49 1.65 32.92
C ARG A 53 6.50 2.78 33.11
N CYS A 54 7.58 2.77 32.34
CA CYS A 54 8.67 3.72 32.49
C CYS A 54 8.70 4.79 31.40
N HIS A 55 8.10 4.55 30.22
CA HIS A 55 8.33 5.36 29.00
C HIS A 55 8.11 6.86 29.18
N ASP A 56 7.16 7.25 30.02
CA ASP A 56 6.67 8.61 30.17
C ASP A 56 7.03 9.29 31.51
N LEU A 57 7.78 8.62 32.39
CA LEU A 57 8.13 9.17 33.70
C LEU A 57 8.94 10.48 33.60
N GLY A 58 9.70 10.66 32.52
CA GLY A 58 10.41 11.90 32.22
C GLY A 58 9.49 13.11 32.03
N LYS A 59 8.19 12.92 31.80
CA LYS A 59 7.21 14.02 31.75
C LYS A 59 7.06 14.74 33.09
N MET A 60 7.50 14.14 34.20
CA MET A 60 7.58 14.80 35.52
C MET A 60 8.58 15.98 35.54
N GLY A 61 9.45 16.09 34.53
CA GLY A 61 10.44 17.17 34.45
C GLY A 61 9.79 18.57 34.47
N PRO A 62 10.34 19.55 35.23
CA PRO A 62 9.74 20.88 35.34
C PRO A 62 9.54 21.60 34.01
N LYS A 63 10.45 21.42 33.04
CA LYS A 63 10.33 22.01 31.70
C LYS A 63 9.16 21.43 30.92
N PHE A 64 8.94 20.11 30.98
CA PHE A 64 7.79 19.47 30.35
C PHE A 64 6.47 19.95 30.96
N GLN A 65 6.37 19.97 32.29
CA GLN A 65 5.16 20.44 32.99
C GLN A 65 4.84 21.90 32.66
N LYS A 66 5.86 22.77 32.59
CA LYS A 66 5.69 24.18 32.20
C LYS A 66 5.18 24.33 30.76
N LYS A 67 5.65 23.49 29.85
CA LYS A 67 5.28 23.52 28.43
C LYS A 67 3.83 23.13 28.16
N LEU A 68 3.18 22.37 29.04
CA LEU A 68 1.76 22.00 28.86
C LEU A 68 0.83 23.21 28.81
N HIS A 69 1.19 24.29 29.50
CA HIS A 69 0.42 25.54 29.56
C HIS A 69 1.24 26.80 29.23
N GLY A 70 2.45 26.61 28.71
CA GLY A 70 3.43 27.67 28.48
C GLY A 70 4.20 27.50 27.17
N PRO A 71 5.10 28.44 26.86
CA PRO A 71 5.90 28.36 25.64
C PRO A 71 6.87 27.17 25.69
N TYR A 72 7.14 26.60 24.52
CA TYR A 72 8.15 25.55 24.35
C TYR A 72 9.56 26.07 24.67
N ASP A 73 10.31 25.31 25.46
CA ASP A 73 11.73 25.55 25.73
C ASP A 73 12.58 24.65 24.83
N PRO A 74 13.36 25.19 23.87
CA PRO A 74 14.22 24.40 22.99
C PRO A 74 15.28 23.58 23.72
N SER A 75 15.63 23.94 24.96
CA SER A 75 16.59 23.22 25.79
C SER A 75 15.97 22.05 26.58
N GLU A 76 14.66 21.80 26.44
CA GLU A 76 13.97 20.67 27.08
C GLU A 76 14.53 19.35 26.56
N ILE A 77 15.20 18.58 27.44
CA ILE A 77 15.61 17.22 27.13
C ILE A 77 14.36 16.39 26.79
N PRO A 78 14.39 15.58 25.71
CA PRO A 78 13.25 14.74 25.37
C PRO A 78 12.83 13.84 26.54
N HIS A 79 11.54 13.84 26.88
CA HIS A 79 11.06 13.08 28.03
C HIS A 79 11.35 11.58 27.93
N GLY A 80 11.40 10.97 26.73
CA GLY A 80 11.84 9.57 26.58
C GLY A 80 13.26 9.34 27.08
N VAL A 81 14.20 10.24 26.76
CA VAL A 81 15.56 10.21 27.30
C VAL A 81 15.54 10.42 28.81
N LEU A 82 14.78 11.39 29.32
CA LEU A 82 14.72 11.67 30.75
C LEU A 82 14.08 10.51 31.54
N SER A 83 13.13 9.80 30.93
CA SER A 83 12.51 8.57 31.47
C SER A 83 13.53 7.45 31.71
N THR A 84 14.62 7.42 30.95
CA THR A 84 15.69 6.43 31.16
C THR A 84 16.35 6.59 32.54
N ALA A 85 16.34 7.80 33.12
CA ALA A 85 16.93 8.07 34.43
C ALA A 85 16.25 7.32 35.58
N PHE A 86 15.05 6.82 35.33
CA PHE A 86 14.30 6.01 36.28
C PHE A 86 14.66 4.52 36.18
N ILE A 87 15.38 4.06 35.14
CA ILE A 87 15.64 2.65 34.91
C ILE A 87 16.69 2.08 35.88
N ALA A 88 16.34 1.00 36.58
CA ALA A 88 17.24 0.26 37.45
C ALA A 88 18.08 -0.76 36.63
N THR A 89 19.00 -0.27 35.80
CA THR A 89 19.73 -1.10 34.81
C THR A 89 20.47 -2.32 35.38
N LYS A 90 20.93 -2.27 36.64
CA LYS A 90 21.53 -3.45 37.30
C LYS A 90 20.52 -4.56 37.57
N GLU A 91 19.33 -4.19 38.04
CA GLU A 91 18.24 -5.12 38.31
C GLU A 91 17.70 -5.68 37.00
N TRP A 92 17.44 -4.82 36.02
CA TRP A 92 17.00 -5.25 34.69
C TRP A 92 18.02 -6.16 34.02
N LYS A 93 19.32 -5.86 34.08
CA LYS A 93 20.35 -6.77 33.54
C LYS A 93 20.29 -8.15 34.21
N ASN A 94 20.05 -8.22 35.51
CA ASN A 94 20.00 -9.49 36.23
C ASN A 94 18.74 -10.32 35.86
N VAL A 95 17.63 -9.65 35.54
CA VAL A 95 16.35 -10.30 35.17
C VAL A 95 16.29 -10.63 33.68
N TYR A 96 16.61 -9.66 32.83
CA TYR A 96 16.39 -9.69 31.38
C TYR A 96 17.66 -10.01 30.58
N GLY A 97 18.84 -9.95 31.20
CA GLY A 97 20.10 -10.04 30.48
C GLY A 97 20.52 -8.72 29.84
N LYS A 98 21.75 -8.69 29.29
CA LYS A 98 22.38 -7.46 28.80
C LYS A 98 21.68 -6.91 27.55
N ASN A 99 21.48 -7.75 26.52
CA ASN A 99 20.96 -7.32 25.22
C ASN A 99 19.52 -6.81 25.31
N LEU A 100 18.65 -7.54 26.02
CA LEU A 100 17.28 -7.09 26.26
C LEU A 100 17.22 -5.81 27.11
N THR A 101 18.10 -5.65 28.11
CA THR A 101 18.18 -4.39 28.88
C THR A 101 18.57 -3.20 27.99
N ILE A 102 19.53 -3.38 27.07
CA ILE A 102 19.90 -2.33 26.09
C ILE A 102 18.68 -1.99 25.23
N ALA A 103 18.00 -2.99 24.68
CA ALA A 103 16.80 -2.81 23.87
C ALA A 103 15.69 -2.04 24.59
N MET A 104 15.40 -2.41 25.85
CA MET A 104 14.39 -1.74 26.68
C MET A 104 14.73 -0.26 26.92
N VAL A 105 15.99 0.06 27.22
CA VAL A 105 16.45 1.44 27.43
C VAL A 105 16.30 2.26 26.14
N HIS A 106 16.76 1.73 25.01
CA HIS A 106 16.63 2.40 23.71
C HIS A 106 15.16 2.56 23.28
N ALA A 107 14.30 1.56 23.53
CA ALA A 107 12.88 1.64 23.24
C ALA A 107 12.21 2.80 24.00
N ILE A 108 12.55 2.98 25.29
CA ILE A 108 12.08 4.11 26.10
C ILE A 108 12.67 5.43 25.59
N ALA A 109 13.97 5.50 25.31
CA ALA A 109 14.63 6.73 24.88
C ALA A 109 14.07 7.27 23.56
N TYR A 110 13.81 6.38 22.60
CA TYR A 110 13.43 6.71 21.22
C TYR A 110 11.95 6.47 20.87
N HIS A 111 11.06 6.22 21.85
CA HIS A 111 9.63 6.00 21.54
C HIS A 111 8.99 7.20 20.78
N HIS A 112 9.53 8.40 20.99
CA HIS A 112 9.35 9.53 20.08
C HIS A 112 10.65 9.87 19.35
N GLU A 113 10.61 9.83 18.02
CA GLU A 113 11.76 10.14 17.17
C GLU A 113 12.21 11.60 17.35
N ARG A 114 13.47 11.79 17.78
CA ARG A 114 14.13 13.09 17.93
C ARG A 114 15.62 12.99 17.64
N LYS A 115 16.19 14.05 17.09
CA LYS A 115 17.65 14.20 16.93
C LYS A 115 18.25 14.54 18.30
N LEU A 116 19.07 13.65 18.84
CA LEU A 116 19.61 13.78 20.20
C LEU A 116 20.95 14.52 20.26
N GLU A 117 21.68 14.56 19.15
CA GLU A 117 22.99 15.22 18.98
C GLU A 117 23.03 16.70 19.39
N GLN A 118 21.86 17.34 19.45
CA GLN A 118 21.71 18.75 19.85
C GLN A 118 21.75 18.96 21.37
N PHE A 119 21.73 17.90 22.17
CA PHE A 119 21.67 17.98 23.63
C PHE A 119 22.98 17.49 24.26
N ALA A 120 23.54 18.27 25.20
CA ALA A 120 24.75 17.87 25.89
C ALA A 120 24.46 16.94 27.07
N GLN A 121 25.39 16.01 27.34
CA GLN A 121 25.31 15.13 28.52
C GLN A 121 25.27 15.90 29.85
N THR A 122 25.80 17.13 29.89
CA THR A 122 25.69 18.04 31.05
C THR A 122 24.26 18.52 31.27
N ASP A 123 23.50 18.77 30.20
CA ASP A 123 22.11 19.24 30.29
C ASP A 123 21.20 18.13 30.81
N LEU A 124 21.41 16.90 30.33
CA LEU A 124 20.73 15.72 30.87
C LEU A 124 20.97 15.56 32.38
N LYS A 125 22.23 15.67 32.83
CA LYS A 125 22.56 15.58 34.26
C LYS A 125 21.86 16.68 35.07
N ASN A 126 21.85 17.92 34.57
CA ASN A 126 21.18 19.04 35.24
C ASN A 126 19.67 18.80 35.36
N GLU A 127 19.01 18.31 34.30
CA GLU A 127 17.58 17.99 34.35
C GLU A 127 17.27 16.82 35.29
N ILE A 128 18.14 15.80 35.36
CA ILE A 128 18.00 14.70 36.32
C ILE A 128 18.11 15.20 37.77
N GLU A 129 18.99 16.16 38.07
CA GLU A 129 19.06 16.76 39.41
C GLU A 129 17.79 17.54 39.79
N LEU A 130 17.17 18.23 38.82
CA LEU A 130 15.88 18.88 39.04
C LEU A 130 14.78 17.84 39.31
N LEU A 131 14.78 16.76 38.52
CA LEU A 131 13.82 15.66 38.63
C LEU A 131 13.87 14.97 40.01
N LYS A 132 15.05 14.85 40.64
CA LYS A 132 15.19 14.30 42.00
C LYS A 132 14.33 15.02 43.04
N ARG A 133 14.03 16.31 42.85
CA ARG A 133 13.20 17.09 43.76
C ARG A 133 11.70 16.82 43.57
N GLU A 134 11.33 16.33 42.39
CA GLU A 134 9.94 16.12 41.97
C GLU A 134 9.41 14.72 42.37
N ILE A 135 10.30 13.74 42.57
CA ILE A 135 9.89 12.34 42.81
C ILE A 135 9.37 12.05 44.23
N GLU A 136 9.62 12.92 45.21
CA GLU A 136 9.36 12.62 46.64
C GLU A 136 7.87 12.40 46.98
N ASN A 137 6.94 12.80 46.10
CA ASN A 137 5.48 12.69 46.31
C ASN A 137 4.71 12.04 45.15
N PHE A 138 5.41 11.34 44.24
CA PHE A 138 4.77 10.61 43.14
C PHE A 138 4.38 9.19 43.54
N ASP A 139 3.18 8.75 43.14
CA ASP A 139 2.65 7.44 43.47
C ASP A 139 3.16 6.34 42.53
N PHE A 140 4.42 5.94 42.71
CA PHE A 140 5.02 4.82 41.95
C PHE A 140 4.27 3.49 42.16
N ALA A 141 3.60 3.30 43.30
CA ALA A 141 2.85 2.09 43.59
C ALA A 141 1.63 1.94 42.68
N ALA A 142 1.00 3.04 42.27
CA ALA A 142 -0.06 3.02 41.25
C ALA A 142 0.43 2.42 39.91
N LEU A 143 1.70 2.61 39.57
CA LEU A 143 2.35 2.00 38.41
C LEU A 143 3.05 0.67 38.74
N LYS A 144 2.74 0.07 39.89
CA LYS A 144 3.36 -1.16 40.44
C LYS A 144 4.89 -1.09 40.58
N LEU A 145 5.48 0.10 40.49
CA LEU A 145 6.94 0.31 40.58
C LEU A 145 7.33 0.34 42.06
N SER A 146 8.41 -0.35 42.42
CA SER A 146 8.99 -0.19 43.76
C SER A 146 9.37 1.27 43.98
N GLN A 147 9.17 1.78 45.20
CA GLN A 147 9.62 3.13 45.56
C GLN A 147 11.10 3.27 45.21
N ARG A 148 11.40 4.11 44.21
CA ARG A 148 12.76 4.23 43.70
C ARG A 148 13.57 5.09 44.66
N ASN A 149 14.70 4.58 45.16
CA ASN A 149 15.65 5.31 46.01
C ASN A 149 16.41 6.44 45.27
N GLY A 150 15.82 7.02 44.22
CA GLY A 150 16.38 8.10 43.40
C GLY A 150 16.33 7.86 41.90
N VAL A 151 16.53 8.93 41.13
CA VAL A 151 16.78 8.93 39.68
C VAL A 151 18.27 9.17 39.42
N LYS A 152 18.83 8.52 38.39
CA LYS A 152 20.24 8.64 38.02
C LYS A 152 20.43 8.51 36.52
N ALA A 153 21.43 9.20 35.98
CA ALA A 153 21.81 9.02 34.59
C ALA A 153 22.13 7.55 34.30
N VAL A 154 21.63 7.05 33.17
CA VAL A 154 21.98 5.71 32.69
C VAL A 154 23.47 5.66 32.37
N SER A 155 24.09 4.51 32.61
CA SER A 155 25.49 4.29 32.23
C SER A 155 25.60 4.27 30.71
N GLY A 156 26.59 4.96 30.14
CA GLY A 156 26.88 4.98 28.69
C GLY A 156 26.91 3.60 28.03
N ARG A 157 27.31 2.56 28.78
CA ARG A 157 27.23 1.13 28.38
C ARG A 157 25.84 0.62 27.95
N TYR A 158 24.75 1.34 28.24
CA TYR A 158 23.38 0.99 27.86
C TYR A 158 22.71 2.06 27.01
N PHE A 159 23.13 3.32 27.14
CA PHE A 159 22.60 4.46 26.41
C PHE A 159 23.52 5.65 26.67
N ASP A 160 23.90 6.34 25.61
CA ASP A 160 24.59 7.62 25.65
C ASP A 160 23.89 8.59 24.69
N LEU A 161 24.00 9.89 24.94
CA LEU A 161 23.52 10.92 24.00
C LEU A 161 24.49 11.10 22.84
N ASP A 162 25.78 10.84 23.09
CA ASP A 162 26.87 11.01 22.13
C ASP A 162 27.14 9.72 21.31
N ASP A 163 26.72 8.57 21.84
CA ASP A 163 26.81 7.26 21.17
C ASP A 163 25.51 7.06 20.38
N GLY A 164 25.63 6.73 19.10
CA GLY A 164 24.51 6.72 18.16
C GLY A 164 23.34 5.83 18.56
N ARG A 165 22.29 5.84 17.73
CA ARG A 165 21.16 4.92 17.90
C ARG A 165 21.63 3.47 17.78
N LEU A 166 20.99 2.54 18.50
CA LEU A 166 21.27 1.11 18.40
C LEU A 166 21.07 0.63 16.95
N LEU A 167 22.13 0.10 16.33
CA LEU A 167 22.12 -0.43 14.97
C LEU A 167 22.16 -1.97 14.98
N GLU A 168 21.64 -2.58 13.91
CA GLU A 168 21.63 -4.04 13.74
C GLU A 168 23.05 -4.61 13.68
N GLU A 169 23.95 -3.92 12.97
CA GLU A 169 25.35 -4.32 12.74
C GLU A 169 26.17 -4.39 14.04
N ASP A 170 25.89 -3.50 14.99
CA ASP A 170 26.60 -3.42 16.28
C ASP A 170 26.17 -4.51 17.25
N ASN A 171 24.86 -4.81 17.29
CA ASN A 171 24.29 -5.81 18.20
C ASN A 171 22.96 -6.36 17.65
N PRO A 172 22.98 -7.38 16.78
CA PRO A 172 21.79 -7.87 16.08
C PRO A 172 20.69 -8.35 17.04
N GLU A 173 21.08 -9.01 18.13
CA GLU A 173 20.14 -9.54 19.12
C GLU A 173 19.43 -8.42 19.88
N ALA A 174 20.18 -7.43 20.39
CA ALA A 174 19.58 -6.28 21.06
C ALA A 174 18.73 -5.45 20.09
N PHE A 175 19.17 -5.30 18.84
CA PHE A 175 18.42 -4.58 17.81
C PHE A 175 17.09 -5.24 17.51
N ARG A 176 17.06 -6.57 17.35
CA ARG A 176 15.81 -7.33 17.16
C ARG A 176 14.81 -7.05 18.30
N TYR A 177 15.27 -7.13 19.54
CA TYR A 177 14.43 -6.81 20.70
C TYR A 177 13.99 -5.37 20.73
N PHE A 178 14.86 -4.43 20.34
CA PHE A 178 14.53 -3.01 20.27
C PHE A 178 13.41 -2.76 19.27
N VAL A 179 13.49 -3.34 18.07
CA VAL A 179 12.45 -3.22 17.03
C VAL A 179 11.10 -3.71 17.56
N LEU A 180 11.06 -4.89 18.19
CA LEU A 180 9.83 -5.44 18.76
C LEU A 180 9.29 -4.57 19.90
N LEU A 181 10.10 -4.26 20.90
CA LEU A 181 9.67 -3.51 22.08
C LEU A 181 9.25 -2.08 21.76
N LYS A 182 10.06 -1.35 20.97
CA LYS A 182 9.74 0.02 20.54
C LYS A 182 8.51 0.03 19.63
N GLY A 183 8.44 -0.90 18.69
CA GLY A 183 7.31 -1.01 17.78
C GLY A 183 5.99 -1.20 18.53
N LEU A 184 5.94 -2.14 19.47
CA LEU A 184 4.77 -2.40 20.30
C LEU A 184 4.47 -1.26 21.27
N LEU A 185 5.49 -0.68 21.91
CA LEU A 185 5.33 0.51 22.77
C LEU A 185 4.67 1.65 22.00
N ASN A 186 5.13 1.94 20.78
CA ASN A 186 4.56 3.00 19.95
C ASN A 186 3.10 2.72 19.61
N ARG A 187 2.72 1.47 19.30
CA ARG A 187 1.31 1.11 19.08
C ARG A 187 0.46 1.36 20.31
N LEU A 188 0.95 0.92 21.48
CA LEU A 188 0.25 1.05 22.74
C LEU A 188 0.09 2.52 23.15
N ASP A 189 1.15 3.32 23.03
CA ASP A 189 1.13 4.76 23.31
C ASP A 189 0.22 5.52 22.35
N TYR A 190 0.22 5.20 21.05
CA TYR A 190 -0.67 5.82 20.08
C TYR A 190 -2.14 5.46 20.32
N ALA A 191 -2.43 4.22 20.72
CA ALA A 191 -3.77 3.77 21.07
C ALA A 191 -4.29 4.47 22.34
N ALA A 192 -3.47 4.49 23.40
CA ALA A 192 -3.77 5.22 24.63
C ALA A 192 -3.96 6.73 24.35
N SER A 193 -3.12 7.30 23.48
CA SER A 193 -3.21 8.70 23.09
C SER A 193 -4.43 9.06 22.27
N GLY A 194 -4.87 8.16 21.39
CA GLY A 194 -6.05 8.33 20.55
C GLY A 194 -7.35 7.84 21.21
N TYR A 195 -7.29 7.31 22.43
CA TYR A 195 -8.44 6.73 23.16
C TYR A 195 -9.16 5.63 22.37
N TYR A 196 -8.41 4.80 21.65
CA TYR A 196 -8.93 3.64 20.93
C TYR A 196 -8.21 2.36 21.36
N LYS A 197 -8.81 1.21 21.08
CA LYS A 197 -8.19 -0.10 21.37
C LYS A 197 -7.03 -0.35 20.42
N VAL A 198 -5.86 -0.67 20.97
CA VAL A 198 -4.64 -1.01 20.20
C VAL A 198 -4.90 -2.13 19.20
N GLU A 199 -5.80 -3.05 19.55
CA GLU A 199 -6.11 -4.22 18.76
C GLU A 199 -7.57 -4.62 18.90
N LEU A 200 -8.13 -5.13 17.80
CA LEU A 200 -9.47 -5.71 17.74
C LEU A 200 -9.32 -7.19 17.36
N ALA A 201 -10.12 -8.06 17.97
CA ALA A 201 -10.04 -9.49 17.70
C ALA A 201 -10.49 -9.81 16.26
N ASN A 202 -9.77 -10.72 15.59
CA ASN A 202 -10.29 -11.38 14.39
C ASN A 202 -11.03 -12.65 14.80
N ASP A 203 -12.20 -12.52 15.41
CA ASP A 203 -13.03 -13.64 15.86
C ASP A 203 -14.16 -14.00 14.88
N PHE A 204 -14.21 -13.35 13.72
CA PHE A 204 -15.37 -13.36 12.83
C PHE A 204 -15.09 -13.92 11.44
N LEU A 205 -13.85 -13.93 10.96
CA LEU A 205 -13.59 -14.16 9.54
C LEU A 205 -13.95 -15.59 9.14
N SER A 206 -13.60 -16.59 9.94
CA SER A 206 -13.93 -17.99 9.67
C SER A 206 -15.44 -18.22 9.59
N ASP A 207 -16.21 -17.63 10.51
CA ASP A 207 -17.67 -17.69 10.50
C ASP A 207 -18.27 -16.94 9.30
N SER A 208 -17.69 -15.79 8.95
CA SER A 208 -18.09 -15.01 7.77
C SER A 208 -17.87 -15.80 6.47
N MET A 209 -16.74 -16.51 6.37
CA MET A 209 -16.44 -17.41 5.24
C MET A 209 -17.40 -18.60 5.21
N ALA A 210 -17.72 -19.21 6.35
CA ALA A 210 -18.74 -20.26 6.43
C ALA A 210 -20.14 -19.75 6.03
N GLY A 211 -20.47 -18.50 6.41
CA GLY A 211 -21.69 -17.81 6.00
C GLY A 211 -21.76 -17.57 4.50
N LEU A 212 -20.66 -17.13 3.89
CA LEU A 212 -20.53 -16.96 2.44
C LEU A 212 -20.81 -18.29 1.71
N LEU A 213 -20.20 -19.39 2.18
CA LEU A 213 -20.44 -20.70 1.58
C LEU A 213 -21.91 -21.13 1.69
N LYS A 214 -22.54 -20.91 2.85
CA LYS A 214 -23.98 -21.18 3.04
C LYS A 214 -24.84 -20.36 2.09
N ASP A 215 -24.48 -19.11 1.82
CA ASP A 215 -25.20 -18.27 0.87
C ASP A 215 -25.07 -18.78 -0.57
N TRP A 216 -23.89 -19.26 -0.96
CA TRP A 216 -23.73 -19.96 -2.24
C TRP A 216 -24.58 -21.23 -2.32
N GLN A 217 -24.65 -22.00 -1.22
CA GLN A 217 -25.47 -23.21 -1.13
C GLN A 217 -26.98 -22.95 -1.22
N LYS A 218 -27.45 -21.76 -0.84
CA LYS A 218 -28.86 -21.35 -1.07
C LYS A 218 -29.17 -21.22 -2.56
N GLY A 219 -28.22 -20.74 -3.36
CA GLY A 219 -28.37 -20.62 -4.83
C GLY A 219 -28.12 -21.94 -5.56
N ASN A 220 -27.18 -22.74 -5.08
CA ASN A 220 -26.85 -24.06 -5.61
C ASN A 220 -26.36 -24.99 -4.48
N ILE A 221 -27.20 -25.95 -4.07
CA ILE A 221 -26.98 -26.85 -2.93
C ILE A 221 -25.63 -27.60 -3.02
N GLY A 222 -25.14 -27.89 -4.22
CA GLY A 222 -23.87 -28.60 -4.43
C GLY A 222 -22.62 -27.71 -4.27
N SER A 223 -22.77 -26.41 -4.02
CA SER A 223 -21.64 -25.49 -3.90
C SER A 223 -20.74 -25.85 -2.73
N ASN A 224 -19.43 -25.93 -2.98
CA ASN A 224 -18.40 -26.21 -1.98
C ASN A 224 -17.14 -25.41 -2.31
N TRP A 225 -16.22 -25.29 -1.33
CA TRP A 225 -14.88 -24.77 -1.58
C TRP A 225 -14.20 -25.58 -2.68
N ASN A 226 -13.55 -24.90 -3.62
CA ASN A 226 -12.77 -25.54 -4.68
C ASN A 226 -11.40 -26.02 -4.17
N GLU A 227 -10.60 -26.63 -5.04
CA GLU A 227 -9.30 -27.21 -4.67
C GLU A 227 -8.32 -26.16 -4.12
N LEU A 228 -8.21 -25.00 -4.77
CA LEU A 228 -7.41 -23.86 -4.29
C LEU A 228 -7.83 -23.44 -2.88
N GLN A 229 -9.12 -23.24 -2.66
CA GLN A 229 -9.67 -22.77 -1.39
C GLN A 229 -9.45 -23.79 -0.27
N ARG A 230 -9.56 -25.09 -0.55
CA ARG A 230 -9.25 -26.18 0.40
C ARG A 230 -7.76 -26.26 0.69
N TYR A 231 -6.91 -26.14 -0.33
CA TYR A 231 -5.46 -26.11 -0.15
C TYR A 231 -5.07 -24.98 0.79
N MET A 232 -5.54 -23.76 0.52
CA MET A 232 -5.24 -22.59 1.34
C MET A 232 -5.76 -22.72 2.77
N LEU A 233 -6.94 -23.32 2.97
CA LEU A 233 -7.49 -23.62 4.29
C LEU A 233 -6.65 -24.64 5.09
N ASN A 234 -5.97 -25.57 4.42
CA ASN A 234 -5.15 -26.59 5.08
C ASN A 234 -3.71 -26.13 5.38
N HIS A 235 -3.26 -25.01 4.81
CA HIS A 235 -1.89 -24.50 4.95
C HIS A 235 -1.83 -23.14 5.67
N GLN A 236 -2.76 -22.89 6.60
CA GLN A 236 -2.87 -21.59 7.30
C GLN A 236 -1.59 -21.20 8.05
N GLU A 237 -0.83 -22.14 8.59
CA GLU A 237 0.35 -21.86 9.42
C GLU A 237 1.68 -21.81 8.63
N GLU A 238 1.59 -21.93 7.30
CA GLU A 238 2.73 -21.96 6.40
C GLU A 238 2.80 -20.68 5.56
N ASN A 239 4.02 -20.34 5.15
CA ASN A 239 4.20 -19.40 4.05
C ASN A 239 3.89 -20.13 2.74
N VAL A 240 3.03 -19.58 1.90
CA VAL A 240 2.58 -20.27 0.68
C VAL A 240 2.76 -19.40 -0.55
N VAL A 241 3.15 -20.02 -1.68
CA VAL A 241 3.20 -19.37 -2.98
C VAL A 241 2.40 -20.20 -3.98
N VAL A 242 1.30 -19.65 -4.46
CA VAL A 242 0.29 -20.38 -5.23
C VAL A 242 0.00 -19.69 -6.56
N ILE A 243 0.08 -20.48 -7.64
CA ILE A 243 -0.34 -20.11 -8.98
C ILE A 243 -1.76 -20.62 -9.18
N ALA A 244 -2.70 -19.72 -9.46
CA ALA A 244 -4.11 -20.03 -9.69
C ALA A 244 -4.74 -19.09 -10.72
N GLN A 245 -5.44 -19.66 -11.70
CA GLN A 245 -6.04 -18.89 -12.80
C GLN A 245 -7.01 -17.80 -12.32
N THR A 246 -7.22 -16.80 -13.18
CA THR A 246 -8.21 -15.74 -12.92
C THR A 246 -9.63 -16.31 -12.85
N GLY A 247 -10.35 -16.00 -11.77
CA GLY A 247 -11.72 -16.47 -11.53
C GLY A 247 -11.84 -17.66 -10.57
N MET A 248 -10.73 -18.29 -10.14
CA MET A 248 -10.77 -19.40 -9.16
C MET A 248 -11.05 -18.99 -7.70
N GLY A 249 -11.41 -17.73 -7.44
CA GLY A 249 -11.69 -17.26 -6.08
C GLY A 249 -10.44 -17.11 -5.21
N LYS A 250 -9.35 -16.57 -5.78
CA LYS A 250 -8.10 -16.24 -5.06
C LYS A 250 -8.35 -15.39 -3.81
N THR A 251 -9.25 -14.40 -3.90
CA THR A 251 -9.64 -13.56 -2.76
C THR A 251 -10.18 -14.40 -1.61
N GLU A 252 -11.16 -15.27 -1.85
CA GLU A 252 -11.69 -16.18 -0.83
C GLU A 252 -10.64 -17.16 -0.31
N ALA A 253 -9.78 -17.68 -1.19
CA ALA A 253 -8.71 -18.60 -0.79
C ALA A 253 -7.70 -17.92 0.15
N GLY A 254 -7.31 -16.67 -0.14
CA GLY A 254 -6.47 -15.87 0.76
C GLY A 254 -7.13 -15.62 2.12
N LEU A 255 -8.42 -15.29 2.14
CA LEU A 255 -9.16 -15.10 3.41
C LEU A 255 -9.32 -16.41 4.21
N LEU A 256 -9.46 -17.55 3.53
CA LEU A 256 -9.45 -18.87 4.18
C LEU A 256 -8.07 -19.19 4.77
N TRP A 257 -6.97 -18.87 4.07
CA TRP A 257 -5.62 -19.04 4.61
C TRP A 257 -5.34 -18.12 5.81
N LEU A 258 -5.87 -16.89 5.77
CA LEU A 258 -5.75 -15.95 6.88
C LEU A 258 -6.40 -16.49 8.16
N GLY A 259 -7.60 -17.05 8.04
CA GLY A 259 -8.40 -17.51 9.17
C GLY A 259 -8.67 -16.38 10.18
N ASN A 260 -8.72 -16.72 11.46
CA ASN A 260 -8.99 -15.78 12.55
C ASN A 260 -7.72 -15.08 13.08
N ARG A 261 -6.73 -14.82 12.21
CA ARG A 261 -5.47 -14.13 12.57
C ARG A 261 -5.46 -12.71 12.03
N LYS A 262 -4.64 -11.82 12.61
CA LYS A 262 -4.48 -10.46 12.09
C LYS A 262 -3.96 -10.50 10.66
N GLY A 263 -4.64 -9.77 9.76
CA GLY A 263 -4.44 -9.90 8.33
C GLY A 263 -4.22 -8.59 7.60
N PHE A 264 -3.27 -8.60 6.68
CA PHE A 264 -3.12 -7.56 5.66
C PHE A 264 -3.29 -8.16 4.28
N PHE A 265 -4.22 -7.63 3.49
CA PHE A 265 -4.42 -8.05 2.10
C PHE A 265 -3.90 -6.95 1.19
N THR A 266 -2.86 -7.24 0.42
CA THR A 266 -2.19 -6.25 -0.44
C THR A 266 -2.53 -6.47 -1.91
N LEU A 267 -2.77 -5.37 -2.63
CA LEU A 267 -2.94 -5.35 -4.07
C LEU A 267 -2.13 -4.18 -4.69
N PRO A 268 -1.71 -4.29 -5.96
CA PRO A 268 -0.90 -3.27 -6.62
C PRO A 268 -1.63 -1.94 -6.88
N LEU A 269 -2.95 -1.96 -7.07
CA LEU A 269 -3.72 -0.79 -7.49
C LEU A 269 -4.74 -0.32 -6.45
N LYS A 270 -4.83 1.00 -6.26
CA LYS A 270 -5.86 1.62 -5.38
C LYS A 270 -7.28 1.27 -5.79
N SER A 271 -7.57 1.21 -7.10
CA SER A 271 -8.88 0.80 -7.61
C SER A 271 -9.22 -0.65 -7.25
N ALA A 272 -8.22 -1.55 -7.27
CA ALA A 272 -8.40 -2.95 -6.89
C ALA A 272 -8.69 -3.06 -5.39
N ILE A 273 -7.97 -2.29 -4.57
CA ILE A 273 -8.18 -2.21 -3.12
C ILE A 273 -9.60 -1.74 -2.81
N ASN A 274 -10.06 -0.68 -3.45
CA ASN A 274 -11.43 -0.18 -3.26
C ASN A 274 -12.45 -1.27 -3.62
N ALA A 275 -12.29 -1.93 -4.77
CA ALA A 275 -13.22 -2.99 -5.21
C ALA A 275 -13.25 -4.19 -4.25
N ILE A 276 -12.08 -4.67 -3.82
CA ILE A 276 -11.97 -5.79 -2.87
C ILE A 276 -12.51 -5.41 -1.49
N TYR A 277 -12.17 -4.22 -0.99
CA TYR A 277 -12.71 -3.72 0.27
C TYR A 277 -14.24 -3.68 0.23
N GLN A 278 -14.83 -3.09 -0.81
CA GLN A 278 -16.28 -3.03 -1.01
C GLN A 278 -16.90 -4.43 -1.07
N ARG A 279 -16.30 -5.37 -1.82
CA ARG A 279 -16.77 -6.76 -1.89
C ARG A 279 -16.75 -7.45 -0.52
N ILE A 280 -15.68 -7.28 0.24
CA ILE A 280 -15.55 -7.91 1.57
C ILE A 280 -16.62 -7.38 2.52
N ILE A 281 -16.83 -6.08 2.62
CA ILE A 281 -17.77 -5.48 3.58
C ILE A 281 -19.25 -5.68 3.20
N THR A 282 -19.54 -5.94 1.92
CA THR A 282 -20.92 -6.16 1.44
C THR A 282 -21.30 -7.64 1.39
N SER A 283 -20.36 -8.51 1.00
CA SER A 283 -20.66 -9.89 0.65
C SER A 283 -20.15 -10.91 1.66
N ILE A 284 -19.07 -10.60 2.38
CA ILE A 284 -18.38 -11.55 3.28
C ILE A 284 -18.62 -11.16 4.74
N VAL A 285 -18.16 -9.97 5.13
CA VAL A 285 -18.27 -9.44 6.48
C VAL A 285 -19.50 -8.53 6.54
N LYS A 286 -20.67 -9.10 6.80
CA LYS A 286 -21.96 -8.40 6.71
C LYS A 286 -22.35 -7.60 7.95
N GLU A 287 -21.64 -7.80 9.04
CA GLU A 287 -21.91 -7.18 10.34
C GLU A 287 -20.65 -6.54 10.91
N ASN A 288 -20.80 -5.44 11.65
CA ASN A 288 -19.74 -4.77 12.40
C ASN A 288 -18.48 -4.47 11.56
N GLN A 289 -18.65 -4.07 10.31
CA GLN A 289 -17.53 -3.87 9.37
C GLN A 289 -16.49 -2.87 9.91
N GLN A 290 -16.94 -1.83 10.62
CA GLN A 290 -16.14 -0.76 11.20
C GLN A 290 -15.19 -1.20 12.33
N THR A 291 -15.37 -2.39 12.90
CA THR A 291 -14.44 -2.99 13.87
C THR A 291 -13.71 -4.21 13.32
N ARG A 292 -13.98 -4.59 12.07
CA ARG A 292 -13.54 -5.87 11.48
C ARG A 292 -12.63 -5.69 10.27
N VAL A 293 -12.91 -4.73 9.41
CA VAL A 293 -12.20 -4.53 8.13
C VAL A 293 -11.79 -3.07 8.02
N GLY A 294 -10.55 -2.80 7.61
CA GLY A 294 -10.05 -1.47 7.26
C GLY A 294 -9.49 -1.43 5.83
N MET A 295 -9.30 -0.23 5.30
CA MET A 295 -8.72 0.02 3.98
C MET A 295 -7.64 1.10 4.06
N LEU A 296 -6.42 0.83 3.57
CA LEU A 296 -5.28 1.75 3.72
C LEU A 296 -4.58 2.03 2.38
N HIS A 297 -4.80 3.22 1.84
CA HIS A 297 -4.09 3.84 0.72
C HIS A 297 -4.11 5.37 0.86
N SER A 298 -3.51 6.11 -0.07
CA SER A 298 -3.38 7.57 0.03
C SER A 298 -4.70 8.33 0.20
N ASP A 299 -5.82 7.76 -0.25
CA ASP A 299 -7.12 8.44 -0.32
C ASP A 299 -8.15 7.83 0.67
N THR A 300 -7.69 7.00 1.61
CA THR A 300 -8.54 6.31 2.59
C THR A 300 -9.54 7.25 3.28
N TYR A 301 -9.06 8.38 3.81
CA TYR A 301 -9.93 9.29 4.59
C TYR A 301 -11.07 9.87 3.72
N ALA A 302 -10.78 10.22 2.47
CA ALA A 302 -11.79 10.69 1.53
C ALA A 302 -12.80 9.58 1.18
N HIS A 303 -12.34 8.34 1.03
CA HIS A 303 -13.23 7.19 0.80
C HIS A 303 -14.14 6.93 2.01
N TYR A 304 -13.59 6.96 3.23
CA TYR A 304 -14.39 6.78 4.45
C TYR A 304 -15.44 7.88 4.65
N LEU A 305 -15.15 9.13 4.24
CA LEU A 305 -16.13 10.22 4.28
C LEU A 305 -17.29 10.04 3.31
N LYS A 306 -17.04 9.47 2.12
CA LYS A 306 -18.10 9.17 1.14
C LYS A 306 -19.04 8.07 1.65
N GLY A 307 -18.58 7.22 2.56
CA GLY A 307 -19.32 6.06 3.04
C GLY A 307 -19.44 4.99 1.95
N VAL A 308 -20.39 4.07 2.16
CA VAL A 308 -20.77 3.03 1.19
C VAL A 308 -22.17 3.37 0.71
N GLU A 309 -22.43 3.28 -0.60
CA GLU A 309 -23.76 3.51 -1.16
C GLU A 309 -24.81 2.67 -0.41
N GLY A 310 -25.83 3.32 0.17
CA GLY A 310 -26.89 2.64 0.94
C GLY A 310 -26.62 2.46 2.44
N HIS A 311 -25.42 2.80 2.93
CA HIS A 311 -25.11 2.78 4.37
C HIS A 311 -24.68 4.17 4.84
N SER A 312 -25.63 4.94 5.38
CA SER A 312 -25.29 6.10 6.22
C SER A 312 -24.73 5.57 7.53
N PHE A 313 -23.44 5.69 7.68
CA PHE A 313 -22.82 5.19 8.88
C PHE A 313 -22.75 6.27 9.96
N ASP A 314 -23.47 6.05 11.05
CA ASP A 314 -23.52 6.92 12.22
C ASP A 314 -22.27 6.70 13.10
N TRP A 315 -21.07 6.99 12.57
CA TRP A 315 -19.80 6.76 13.27
C TRP A 315 -18.81 7.92 13.20
N GLU A 316 -17.85 7.95 14.13
CA GLU A 316 -16.68 8.83 14.04
C GLU A 316 -15.69 8.31 12.99
N VAL A 317 -15.84 8.80 11.75
CA VAL A 317 -14.90 8.52 10.62
C VAL A 317 -13.44 8.76 11.04
N GLU A 318 -13.21 9.71 11.93
CA GLU A 318 -11.88 10.04 12.46
C GLU A 318 -11.29 8.87 13.27
N GLU A 319 -12.04 8.31 14.22
CA GLU A 319 -11.59 7.17 15.04
C GLU A 319 -11.32 5.94 14.16
N TYR A 320 -12.21 5.66 13.21
CA TYR A 320 -12.05 4.53 12.28
C TYR A 320 -10.81 4.69 11.38
N PHE A 321 -10.57 5.91 10.89
CA PHE A 321 -9.35 6.24 10.15
C PHE A 321 -8.09 6.09 11.01
N GLN A 322 -8.11 6.58 12.25
CA GLN A 322 -7.00 6.49 13.18
C GLN A 322 -6.67 5.03 13.51
N ARG A 323 -7.66 4.19 13.82
CA ARG A 323 -7.49 2.74 14.03
C ARG A 323 -6.92 2.04 12.81
N THR A 324 -7.40 2.38 11.60
CA THR A 324 -6.86 1.83 10.35
C THR A 324 -5.38 2.20 10.19
N LYS A 325 -5.01 3.47 10.40
CA LYS A 325 -3.63 3.94 10.29
C LYS A 325 -2.71 3.41 11.39
N GLY A 326 -3.24 3.17 12.58
CA GLY A 326 -2.56 2.53 13.70
C GLY A 326 -2.39 1.02 13.53
N LEU A 327 -2.85 0.47 12.40
CA LEU A 327 -2.84 -0.96 12.10
C LEU A 327 -3.58 -1.76 13.17
N SER A 328 -4.66 -1.23 13.77
CA SER A 328 -5.43 -1.88 14.85
C SER A 328 -6.60 -2.73 14.32
N MET A 329 -6.90 -2.61 13.03
CA MET A 329 -7.99 -3.37 12.40
C MET A 329 -7.61 -4.85 12.25
N PRO A 330 -8.55 -5.80 12.45
CA PRO A 330 -8.27 -7.23 12.33
C PRO A 330 -7.85 -7.62 10.92
N LEU A 331 -8.59 -7.17 9.91
CA LEU A 331 -8.28 -7.31 8.49
C LEU A 331 -8.10 -5.93 7.86
N THR A 332 -6.99 -5.68 7.17
CA THR A 332 -6.76 -4.42 6.45
C THR A 332 -6.42 -4.68 4.98
N ILE A 333 -7.18 -4.08 4.07
CA ILE A 333 -6.91 -4.12 2.62
C ILE A 333 -6.06 -2.90 2.27
N CYS A 334 -4.86 -3.07 1.72
CA CYS A 334 -3.91 -1.97 1.58
C CYS A 334 -3.03 -2.05 0.33
N THR A 335 -2.39 -0.93 -0.02
CA THR A 335 -1.33 -0.96 -1.04
C THR A 335 -0.02 -1.40 -0.42
N LEU A 336 0.88 -1.92 -1.26
CA LEU A 336 2.21 -2.32 -0.83
C LEU A 336 2.97 -1.16 -0.17
N ASP A 337 2.92 0.05 -0.73
CA ASP A 337 3.62 1.24 -0.19
C ASP A 337 3.16 1.65 1.21
N GLN A 338 1.90 1.41 1.57
CA GLN A 338 1.43 1.75 2.91
C GLN A 338 1.92 0.79 3.97
N LEU A 339 2.26 -0.44 3.61
CA LEU A 339 2.64 -1.49 4.56
C LEU A 339 4.13 -1.83 4.52
N PHE A 340 4.75 -1.89 3.34
CA PHE A 340 6.12 -2.39 3.13
C PHE A 340 7.20 -1.31 3.14
N ASP A 341 6.86 -0.05 3.41
CA ASP A 341 7.88 1.02 3.50
C ASP A 341 8.92 0.81 4.62
N PHE A 342 8.71 -0.16 5.51
CA PHE A 342 9.67 -0.54 6.55
C PHE A 342 10.98 -1.10 5.98
N VAL A 343 11.00 -1.57 4.73
CA VAL A 343 12.23 -2.11 4.12
C VAL A 343 13.35 -1.08 4.00
N PHE A 344 13.01 0.22 4.07
CA PHE A 344 13.96 1.33 4.08
C PHE A 344 14.56 1.61 5.46
N LYS A 345 14.20 0.83 6.49
CA LYS A 345 14.76 0.91 7.85
C LYS A 345 14.69 2.31 8.47
N TYR A 346 13.73 3.14 8.03
CA TYR A 346 13.58 4.50 8.54
C TYR A 346 13.14 4.51 10.01
N ALA A 347 13.49 5.58 10.71
CA ALA A 347 13.09 5.83 12.09
C ALA A 347 11.56 5.84 12.27
N GLY A 348 11.00 4.84 12.97
CA GLY A 348 9.56 4.65 13.14
C GLY A 348 8.96 3.50 12.30
N SER A 349 9.76 2.82 11.49
CA SER A 349 9.37 1.59 10.77
C SER A 349 9.12 0.40 11.72
N GLU A 350 9.66 0.44 12.94
CA GLU A 350 9.60 -0.65 13.93
C GLU A 350 8.16 -0.99 14.32
N MET A 351 7.25 -0.01 14.32
CA MET A 351 5.83 -0.22 14.57
C MET A 351 5.22 -1.21 13.56
N LYS A 352 5.62 -1.12 12.28
CA LYS A 352 5.12 -2.00 11.22
C LYS A 352 5.72 -3.39 11.36
N ILE A 353 7.04 -3.48 11.55
CA ILE A 353 7.74 -4.76 11.73
C ILE A 353 7.17 -5.50 12.94
N ALA A 354 7.00 -4.83 14.07
CA ALA A 354 6.42 -5.43 15.27
C ALA A 354 4.97 -5.87 15.06
N THR A 355 4.15 -5.10 14.34
CA THR A 355 2.79 -5.55 13.99
C THR A 355 2.81 -6.80 13.11
N LEU A 356 3.71 -6.82 12.12
CA LEU A 356 3.82 -7.89 11.15
C LEU A 356 4.38 -9.19 11.75
N SER A 357 5.14 -9.12 12.84
CA SER A 357 5.72 -10.28 13.55
C SER A 357 4.68 -11.32 14.01
N TYR A 358 3.44 -10.91 14.24
CA TYR A 358 2.33 -11.80 14.62
C TYR A 358 1.15 -11.73 13.65
N SER A 359 1.35 -11.12 12.47
CA SER A 359 0.32 -10.99 11.43
C SER A 359 0.57 -11.93 10.26
N LYS A 360 -0.47 -12.12 9.45
CA LYS A 360 -0.43 -12.79 8.16
C LYS A 360 -0.64 -11.79 7.03
N VAL A 361 0.15 -11.90 5.95
CA VAL A 361 0.10 -10.97 4.81
C VAL A 361 -0.23 -11.71 3.51
N ILE A 362 -1.30 -11.31 2.84
CA ILE A 362 -1.70 -11.84 1.54
C ILE A 362 -1.23 -10.86 0.47
N ILE A 363 -0.51 -11.39 -0.52
CA ILE A 363 -0.05 -10.66 -1.70
C ILE A 363 -0.80 -11.20 -2.90
N ASP A 364 -1.63 -10.37 -3.52
CA ASP A 364 -2.37 -10.73 -4.72
C ASP A 364 -1.78 -10.02 -5.94
N GLU A 365 -1.80 -10.70 -7.08
CA GLU A 365 -1.33 -10.19 -8.38
C GLU A 365 0.13 -9.69 -8.37
N ILE A 366 1.04 -10.43 -7.73
CA ILE A 366 2.47 -10.09 -7.60
C ILE A 366 3.15 -9.72 -8.93
N GLN A 367 2.74 -10.33 -10.03
CA GLN A 367 3.27 -10.10 -11.38
C GLN A 367 2.98 -8.70 -11.93
N MET A 368 2.10 -7.93 -11.29
CA MET A 368 1.80 -6.54 -11.67
C MET A 368 2.77 -5.51 -11.05
N TYR A 369 3.61 -5.91 -10.09
CA TYR A 369 4.56 -5.00 -9.48
C TYR A 369 5.72 -4.68 -10.43
N SER A 370 6.19 -3.43 -10.39
CA SER A 370 7.42 -3.03 -11.08
C SER A 370 8.64 -3.73 -10.49
N SER A 371 9.78 -3.72 -11.19
CA SER A 371 11.04 -4.26 -10.68
C SER A 371 11.41 -3.69 -9.30
N ASP A 372 11.24 -2.39 -9.10
CA ASP A 372 11.50 -1.74 -7.81
C ASP A 372 10.56 -2.28 -6.71
N LEU A 373 9.25 -2.32 -6.95
CA LEU A 373 8.29 -2.81 -5.96
C LEU A 373 8.45 -4.30 -5.67
N LEU A 374 8.84 -5.10 -6.66
CA LEU A 374 9.19 -6.51 -6.47
C LEU A 374 10.41 -6.68 -5.57
N SER A 375 11.44 -5.84 -5.75
CA SER A 375 12.63 -5.87 -4.88
C SER A 375 12.25 -5.58 -3.41
N TYR A 376 11.43 -4.55 -3.17
CA TYR A 376 10.93 -4.21 -1.84
C TYR A 376 10.02 -5.28 -1.26
N LEU A 377 9.17 -5.89 -2.09
CA LEU A 377 8.31 -6.99 -1.66
C LEU A 377 9.15 -8.18 -1.18
N ILE A 378 10.16 -8.62 -1.95
CA ILE A 378 11.02 -9.75 -1.58
C ILE A 378 11.73 -9.49 -0.26
N LEU A 379 12.34 -8.31 -0.09
CA LEU A 379 12.97 -7.90 1.17
C LEU A 379 11.97 -7.86 2.33
N GLY A 380 10.77 -7.34 2.07
CA GLY A 380 9.71 -7.27 3.07
C GLY A 380 9.23 -8.65 3.51
N LEU A 381 9.05 -9.59 2.58
CA LEU A 381 8.70 -10.99 2.90
C LEU A 381 9.79 -11.67 3.75
N ARG A 382 11.06 -11.44 3.42
CA ARG A 382 12.21 -11.91 4.21
C ARG A 382 12.16 -11.37 5.64
N THR A 383 11.90 -10.07 5.81
CA THR A 383 11.78 -9.45 7.15
C THR A 383 10.54 -9.92 7.90
N ILE A 384 9.39 -10.06 7.23
CA ILE A 384 8.16 -10.59 7.88
C ILE A 384 8.44 -11.97 8.45
N GLN A 385 9.02 -12.87 7.65
CA GLN A 385 9.38 -14.22 8.08
C GLN A 385 10.40 -14.19 9.23
N SER A 386 11.46 -13.37 9.14
CA SER A 386 12.50 -13.34 10.17
C SER A 386 11.97 -12.88 11.54
N TYR A 387 10.90 -12.09 11.58
CA TYR A 387 10.23 -11.66 12.80
C TYR A 387 9.06 -12.56 13.24
N GLY A 388 8.75 -13.64 12.50
CA GLY A 388 7.73 -14.64 12.87
C GLY A 388 6.39 -14.50 12.14
N GLY A 389 6.21 -13.44 11.34
CA GLY A 389 5.02 -13.25 10.53
C GLY A 389 4.93 -14.26 9.38
N LYS A 390 3.73 -14.41 8.81
CA LYS A 390 3.48 -15.33 7.69
C LYS A 390 3.00 -14.59 6.46
N PHE A 391 3.18 -15.19 5.28
CA PHE A 391 2.66 -14.64 4.04
C PHE A 391 2.07 -15.69 3.09
N ALA A 392 1.15 -15.24 2.25
CA ALA A 392 0.62 -15.98 1.11
C ALA A 392 0.76 -15.14 -0.16
N VAL A 393 1.38 -15.69 -1.20
CA VAL A 393 1.40 -15.09 -2.54
C VAL A 393 0.43 -15.83 -3.43
N LEU A 394 -0.55 -15.10 -3.97
CA LEU A 394 -1.59 -15.60 -4.87
C LEU A 394 -1.48 -14.89 -6.20
N THR A 395 -1.37 -15.64 -7.30
CA THR A 395 -1.19 -15.02 -8.63
C THR A 395 -1.70 -15.92 -9.75
N ALA A 396 -2.10 -15.32 -10.88
CA ALA A 396 -2.38 -16.07 -12.09
C ALA A 396 -1.11 -16.63 -12.77
N THR A 397 0.00 -15.91 -12.67
CA THR A 397 1.25 -16.24 -13.36
C THR A 397 2.44 -15.82 -12.52
N LEU A 398 3.42 -16.70 -12.37
CA LEU A 398 4.62 -16.40 -11.60
C LEU A 398 5.88 -16.79 -12.37
N PRO A 399 6.72 -15.82 -12.77
CA PRO A 399 8.03 -16.10 -13.32
C PRO A 399 8.87 -17.02 -12.41
N SER A 400 9.49 -18.04 -12.98
CA SER A 400 10.30 -19.01 -12.23
C SER A 400 11.52 -18.36 -11.56
N PHE A 401 12.08 -17.31 -12.17
CA PHE A 401 13.20 -16.55 -11.58
C PHE A 401 12.84 -15.90 -10.23
N LEU A 402 11.57 -15.51 -10.01
CA LEU A 402 11.14 -14.91 -8.74
C LEU A 402 11.19 -15.93 -7.61
N LEU A 403 10.79 -17.18 -7.88
CA LEU A 403 10.88 -18.27 -6.91
C LEU A 403 12.33 -18.57 -6.53
N GLU A 404 13.22 -18.62 -7.53
CA GLU A 404 14.66 -18.79 -7.30
C GLU A 404 15.23 -17.63 -6.47
N LEU A 405 14.84 -16.40 -6.78
CA LEU A 405 15.30 -15.21 -6.08
C LEU A 405 14.81 -15.19 -4.63
N MET A 406 13.52 -15.50 -4.39
CA MET A 406 12.98 -15.61 -3.03
C MET A 406 13.76 -16.64 -2.19
N ARG A 407 14.03 -17.82 -2.77
CA ARG A 407 14.84 -18.86 -2.10
C ARG A 407 16.28 -18.41 -1.84
N LYS A 408 16.91 -17.72 -2.79
CA LYS A 408 18.25 -17.13 -2.61
C LYS A 408 18.28 -16.10 -1.48
N GLN A 409 17.18 -15.41 -1.23
CA GLN A 409 17.01 -14.47 -0.14
C GLN A 409 16.63 -15.14 1.21
N GLY A 410 16.68 -16.48 1.29
CA GLY A 410 16.38 -17.21 2.53
C GLY A 410 14.89 -17.27 2.87
N ILE A 411 14.01 -16.97 1.91
CA ILE A 411 12.56 -17.02 2.12
C ILE A 411 12.10 -18.47 1.96
N GLU A 412 11.44 -18.99 2.99
CA GLU A 412 10.91 -20.35 3.05
C GLU A 412 9.41 -20.31 2.78
N PHE A 413 8.95 -21.17 1.86
CA PHE A 413 7.54 -21.28 1.50
C PHE A 413 7.23 -22.65 0.90
N THR A 414 5.97 -23.06 0.99
CA THR A 414 5.42 -24.24 0.34
C THR A 414 4.68 -23.88 -0.94
N GLN A 415 4.66 -24.83 -1.88
CA GLN A 415 3.97 -24.71 -3.16
C GLN A 415 3.15 -25.97 -3.40
N PRO A 416 1.99 -25.86 -4.05
CA PRO A 416 1.29 -27.03 -4.56
C PRO A 416 2.11 -27.71 -5.66
N ASP A 417 1.92 -29.02 -5.84
CA ASP A 417 2.62 -29.80 -6.89
C ASP A 417 2.33 -29.29 -8.30
N HIS A 418 1.13 -28.75 -8.51
CA HIS A 418 0.65 -28.24 -9.78
C HIS A 418 -0.10 -26.91 -9.59
N PRO A 419 -0.09 -26.02 -10.60
CA PRO A 419 -0.90 -24.80 -10.54
C PRO A 419 -2.39 -25.15 -10.52
N PHE A 420 -3.20 -24.32 -9.85
CA PHE A 420 -4.66 -24.48 -9.87
C PHE A 420 -5.21 -23.84 -11.14
N VAL A 421 -5.45 -24.68 -12.14
CA VAL A 421 -5.97 -24.31 -13.47
C VAL A 421 -7.07 -25.29 -13.88
N ASP A 422 -7.98 -24.84 -14.72
CA ASP A 422 -9.10 -25.61 -15.26
C ASP A 422 -9.16 -25.44 -16.77
N ASP A 423 -8.46 -26.33 -17.47
CA ASP A 423 -8.41 -26.36 -18.94
C ASP A 423 -9.69 -26.92 -19.57
N SER A 424 -10.65 -27.42 -18.78
CA SER A 424 -11.97 -27.78 -19.31
C SER A 424 -12.76 -26.54 -19.74
N PHE A 425 -12.38 -25.36 -19.21
CA PHE A 425 -13.00 -24.08 -19.51
C PHE A 425 -12.07 -23.19 -20.36
N VAL A 426 -11.96 -23.51 -21.64
CA VAL A 426 -11.18 -22.71 -22.59
C VAL A 426 -11.88 -21.38 -22.87
N ARG A 427 -11.16 -20.26 -22.73
CA ARG A 427 -11.69 -18.90 -22.90
C ARG A 427 -11.20 -18.18 -24.15
N HIS A 428 -9.99 -18.51 -24.62
CA HIS A 428 -9.31 -17.68 -25.60
C HIS A 428 -8.77 -18.49 -26.78
N SER A 429 -8.86 -17.89 -27.95
CA SER A 429 -8.19 -18.32 -29.18
C SER A 429 -7.52 -17.10 -29.81
N LEU A 430 -6.22 -17.24 -30.07
CA LEU A 430 -5.33 -16.20 -30.54
C LEU A 430 -5.26 -16.15 -32.08
N SER A 431 -5.25 -14.93 -32.59
CA SER A 431 -4.71 -14.57 -33.91
C SER A 431 -3.52 -13.64 -33.70
N ILE A 432 -2.31 -14.13 -33.98
CA ILE A 432 -1.07 -13.40 -33.87
C ILE A 432 -0.84 -12.63 -35.17
N CYS A 433 -0.91 -11.31 -35.07
CA CYS A 433 -0.72 -10.39 -36.18
C CYS A 433 0.72 -9.87 -36.16
N GLN A 434 1.51 -10.24 -37.17
CA GLN A 434 2.89 -9.76 -37.34
C GLN A 434 2.93 -8.40 -38.03
N GLU A 435 2.19 -7.45 -37.47
CA GLU A 435 2.12 -6.06 -37.95
C GLU A 435 1.79 -5.12 -36.77
N PRO A 436 1.98 -3.80 -36.91
CA PRO A 436 1.48 -2.82 -35.95
C PRO A 436 -0.05 -2.82 -35.88
N ILE A 437 -0.59 -2.51 -34.68
CA ILE A 437 -2.04 -2.40 -34.51
C ILE A 437 -2.63 -1.34 -35.45
N ASN A 438 -3.71 -1.73 -36.12
CA ASN A 438 -4.40 -0.92 -37.11
C ASN A 438 -5.91 -1.19 -37.07
N ILE A 439 -6.69 -0.37 -37.76
CA ILE A 439 -8.15 -0.42 -37.74
C ILE A 439 -8.76 -1.46 -38.69
N LYS A 440 -7.98 -2.09 -39.58
CA LYS A 440 -8.50 -2.88 -40.69
C LYS A 440 -9.33 -4.06 -40.20
N GLN A 441 -8.74 -4.92 -39.38
CA GLN A 441 -9.45 -6.08 -38.82
C GLN A 441 -10.56 -5.65 -37.84
N ILE A 442 -10.35 -4.57 -37.09
CA ILE A 442 -11.36 -4.05 -36.16
C ILE A 442 -12.64 -3.68 -36.92
N LYS A 443 -12.50 -3.00 -38.07
CA LYS A 443 -13.62 -2.64 -38.94
C LYS A 443 -14.36 -3.84 -39.50
N GLU A 444 -13.63 -4.87 -39.92
CA GLU A 444 -14.21 -6.08 -40.51
C GLU A 444 -14.98 -6.92 -39.46
N GLN A 445 -14.54 -6.85 -38.20
CA GLN A 445 -15.09 -7.64 -37.10
C GLN A 445 -16.16 -6.93 -36.28
N TYR A 446 -16.26 -5.60 -36.35
CA TYR A 446 -17.33 -4.86 -35.69
C TYR A 446 -18.68 -5.13 -36.35
N LYS A 447 -19.56 -5.82 -35.63
CA LYS A 447 -20.89 -6.24 -36.08
C LYS A 447 -21.89 -6.08 -34.94
N GLU A 448 -21.97 -4.89 -34.36
CA GLU A 448 -22.79 -4.60 -33.17
C GLU A 448 -22.46 -5.51 -31.98
N ASN A 449 -21.17 -5.81 -31.82
CA ASN A 449 -20.60 -6.56 -30.70
C ASN A 449 -19.75 -5.65 -29.81
N LYS A 450 -19.29 -6.18 -28.67
CA LYS A 450 -18.41 -5.48 -27.73
C LYS A 450 -16.96 -5.73 -28.09
N ILE A 451 -16.27 -4.70 -28.59
CA ILE A 451 -14.85 -4.78 -28.94
C ILE A 451 -14.01 -3.97 -27.95
N LEU A 452 -12.97 -4.62 -27.40
CA LEU A 452 -11.96 -3.97 -26.58
C LEU A 452 -10.67 -3.83 -27.38
N VAL A 453 -10.14 -2.62 -27.49
CA VAL A 453 -8.89 -2.31 -28.17
C VAL A 453 -7.90 -1.76 -27.14
N ILE A 454 -6.80 -2.46 -26.88
CA ILE A 454 -5.81 -2.05 -25.87
C ILE A 454 -4.46 -1.74 -26.52
N CYS A 455 -4.09 -0.47 -26.46
CA CYS A 455 -2.79 0.03 -26.92
C CYS A 455 -1.84 0.24 -25.73
N ASN A 456 -0.55 0.16 -25.96
CA ASN A 456 0.47 0.33 -24.91
C ASN A 456 0.72 1.81 -24.56
N THR A 457 0.33 2.74 -25.44
CA THR A 457 0.53 4.18 -25.21
C THR A 457 -0.75 4.97 -25.43
N VAL A 458 -0.90 6.07 -24.69
CA VAL A 458 -2.02 7.01 -24.86
C VAL A 458 -2.04 7.59 -26.27
N ARG A 459 -0.86 7.91 -26.81
CA ARG A 459 -0.72 8.41 -28.19
C ARG A 459 -1.32 7.45 -29.21
N LYS A 460 -0.97 6.16 -29.14
CA LYS A 460 -1.50 5.14 -30.06
C LYS A 460 -3.00 4.90 -29.85
N ALA A 461 -3.46 4.92 -28.60
CA ALA A 461 -4.89 4.80 -28.29
C ALA A 461 -5.71 5.96 -28.90
N VAL A 462 -5.23 7.20 -28.82
CA VAL A 462 -5.89 8.37 -29.44
C VAL A 462 -5.88 8.25 -30.97
N GLU A 463 -4.76 7.84 -31.58
CA GLU A 463 -4.65 7.62 -33.03
C GLU A 463 -5.68 6.60 -33.54
N ILE A 464 -5.77 5.43 -32.88
CA ILE A 464 -6.73 4.38 -33.24
C ILE A 464 -8.17 4.84 -32.98
N PHE A 465 -8.42 5.56 -31.88
CA PHE A 465 -9.71 6.14 -31.57
C PHE A 465 -10.17 7.10 -32.66
N ASP A 466 -9.33 8.07 -33.06
CA ASP A 466 -9.67 9.06 -34.08
C ASP A 466 -10.02 8.39 -35.41
N GLN A 467 -9.19 7.44 -35.86
CA GLN A 467 -9.43 6.68 -37.08
C GLN A 467 -10.73 5.86 -37.04
N LEU A 468 -11.07 5.26 -35.89
CA LEU A 468 -12.31 4.49 -35.74
C LEU A 468 -13.53 5.41 -35.62
N SER A 469 -13.43 6.51 -34.89
CA SER A 469 -14.49 7.50 -34.73
C SER A 469 -14.89 8.15 -36.06
N GLU A 470 -13.97 8.32 -37.01
CA GLU A 470 -14.31 8.75 -38.38
C GLU A 470 -15.25 7.78 -39.11
N HIS A 471 -15.23 6.49 -38.75
CA HIS A 471 -15.99 5.44 -39.44
C HIS A 471 -17.27 5.04 -38.68
N PHE A 472 -17.20 5.00 -37.35
CA PHE A 472 -18.28 4.48 -36.49
C PHE A 472 -18.86 5.54 -35.53
N GLY A 473 -18.37 6.78 -35.59
CA GLY A 473 -18.97 7.91 -34.88
C GLY A 473 -19.01 7.76 -33.36
N GLN A 474 -20.22 7.65 -32.80
CA GLN A 474 -20.45 7.63 -31.35
C GLN A 474 -20.29 6.24 -30.72
N ASP A 475 -20.20 5.18 -31.51
CA ASP A 475 -20.00 3.80 -31.02
C ASP A 475 -18.57 3.56 -30.53
N VAL A 476 -17.68 4.53 -30.76
CA VAL A 476 -16.27 4.45 -30.37
C VAL A 476 -16.05 5.32 -29.14
N HIS A 477 -15.43 4.72 -28.14
CA HIS A 477 -15.14 5.35 -26.86
C HIS A 477 -13.65 5.23 -26.54
N LEU A 478 -13.13 6.19 -25.77
CA LEU A 478 -11.74 6.25 -25.37
C LEU A 478 -11.61 6.37 -23.85
N LEU A 479 -10.75 5.54 -23.24
CA LEU A 479 -10.41 5.58 -21.83
C LEU A 479 -8.89 5.39 -21.60
N HIS A 480 -8.27 6.35 -20.90
CA HIS A 480 -6.86 6.27 -20.48
C HIS A 480 -6.59 7.16 -19.27
N SER A 481 -5.35 7.15 -18.76
CA SER A 481 -4.94 7.90 -17.57
C SER A 481 -4.99 9.43 -17.71
N ARG A 482 -4.88 9.98 -18.94
CA ARG A 482 -4.84 11.43 -19.21
C ARG A 482 -6.19 12.17 -19.19
N PHE A 483 -7.26 11.55 -18.69
CA PHE A 483 -8.52 12.27 -18.40
C PHE A 483 -8.48 12.85 -16.99
N ILE A 484 -9.11 14.01 -16.76
CA ILE A 484 -9.31 14.47 -15.37
C ILE A 484 -10.13 13.43 -14.61
N LYS A 485 -9.90 13.30 -13.30
CA LYS A 485 -10.51 12.24 -12.46
C LYS A 485 -12.04 12.18 -12.60
N LYS A 486 -12.71 13.33 -12.74
CA LYS A 486 -14.16 13.44 -12.97
C LYS A 486 -14.62 12.74 -14.25
N ASP A 487 -13.99 13.02 -15.38
CA ASP A 487 -14.40 12.45 -16.68
C ASP A 487 -13.92 11.01 -16.83
N ARG A 488 -12.74 10.70 -16.29
CA ARG A 488 -12.24 9.34 -16.20
C ARG A 488 -13.22 8.46 -15.43
N ALA A 489 -13.73 8.91 -14.28
CA ALA A 489 -14.71 8.16 -13.50
C ALA A 489 -16.01 7.90 -14.28
N LYS A 490 -16.53 8.90 -15.03
CA LYS A 490 -17.71 8.68 -15.91
C LYS A 490 -17.44 7.60 -16.96
N LYS A 491 -16.27 7.64 -17.60
CA LYS A 491 -15.87 6.67 -18.63
C LYS A 491 -15.64 5.28 -18.06
N GLU A 492 -15.03 5.18 -16.87
CA GLU A 492 -14.87 3.92 -16.11
C GLU A 492 -16.24 3.30 -15.78
N THR A 493 -17.24 4.10 -15.37
CA THR A 493 -18.61 3.63 -15.16
C THR A 493 -19.25 3.14 -16.46
N ALA A 494 -19.10 3.89 -17.56
CA ALA A 494 -19.69 3.53 -18.85
C ALA A 494 -19.11 2.22 -19.42
N ILE A 495 -17.78 2.06 -19.44
CA ILE A 495 -17.14 0.81 -19.89
C ILE A 495 -17.53 -0.37 -18.99
N PHE A 496 -17.67 -0.13 -17.68
CA PHE A 496 -18.10 -1.17 -16.75
C PHE A 496 -19.53 -1.64 -17.03
N GLN A 497 -20.46 -0.70 -17.27
CA GLN A 497 -21.86 -0.98 -17.59
C GLN A 497 -21.99 -1.76 -18.92
N MET A 498 -21.36 -1.28 -19.99
CA MET A 498 -21.34 -1.99 -21.28
C MET A 498 -20.68 -3.36 -21.16
N GLY A 499 -19.58 -3.44 -20.41
CA GLY A 499 -18.81 -4.67 -20.17
C GLY A 499 -19.52 -5.71 -19.29
N GLN A 500 -20.70 -5.42 -18.73
CA GLN A 500 -21.48 -6.44 -18.03
C GLN A 500 -22.05 -7.46 -19.00
N ARG A 501 -22.01 -8.74 -18.60
CA ARG A 501 -22.56 -9.84 -19.41
C ARG A 501 -24.05 -9.68 -19.74
N THR A 502 -24.81 -9.07 -18.84
CA THR A 502 -26.25 -8.84 -19.01
C THR A 502 -26.55 -7.61 -19.87
N SER A 503 -25.55 -6.78 -20.18
CA SER A 503 -25.74 -5.60 -21.03
C SER A 503 -25.89 -6.03 -22.48
N SER A 504 -26.91 -5.48 -23.16
CA SER A 504 -27.14 -5.62 -24.60
C SER A 504 -26.47 -4.52 -25.42
N GLU A 505 -25.71 -3.62 -24.79
CA GLU A 505 -24.99 -2.55 -25.48
C GLU A 505 -23.85 -3.12 -26.35
N SER A 506 -23.64 -2.50 -27.52
CA SER A 506 -22.53 -2.74 -28.44
C SER A 506 -21.63 -1.51 -28.48
N GLY A 507 -20.38 -1.71 -28.91
CA GLY A 507 -19.46 -0.59 -29.10
C GLY A 507 -17.99 -0.99 -29.04
N ILE A 508 -17.15 -0.03 -29.41
CA ILE A 508 -15.70 -0.17 -29.46
C ILE A 508 -15.07 0.69 -28.36
N TRP A 509 -14.43 0.04 -27.39
CA TRP A 509 -13.64 0.74 -26.38
C TRP A 509 -12.16 0.69 -26.70
N VAL A 510 -11.59 1.84 -27.07
CA VAL A 510 -10.15 2.02 -27.19
C VAL A 510 -9.58 2.46 -25.86
N THR A 511 -8.56 1.76 -25.38
CA THR A 511 -8.00 1.97 -24.06
C THR A 511 -6.51 1.65 -23.99
N THR A 512 -5.97 1.77 -22.78
CA THR A 512 -4.57 1.52 -22.41
C THR A 512 -4.53 0.50 -21.27
N GLN A 513 -3.40 0.37 -20.57
CA GLN A 513 -3.23 -0.57 -19.46
C GLN A 513 -4.20 -0.35 -18.29
N ILE A 514 -4.96 0.74 -18.27
CA ILE A 514 -5.92 1.07 -17.21
C ILE A 514 -6.99 -0.01 -16.98
N VAL A 515 -7.35 -0.80 -18.01
CA VAL A 515 -8.34 -1.89 -17.89
C VAL A 515 -7.72 -3.24 -17.51
N GLU A 516 -6.38 -3.34 -17.46
CA GLU A 516 -5.67 -4.58 -17.11
C GLU A 516 -5.96 -5.05 -15.70
N ALA A 517 -6.42 -4.17 -14.80
CA ALA A 517 -6.77 -4.54 -13.44
C ALA A 517 -7.97 -3.75 -12.91
N SER A 518 -8.64 -4.33 -11.92
CA SER A 518 -9.73 -3.71 -11.15
C SER A 518 -11.09 -3.54 -11.85
N LEU A 519 -11.22 -3.78 -13.16
CA LEU A 519 -12.50 -3.71 -13.87
C LEU A 519 -13.01 -5.13 -14.21
N ASP A 520 -14.16 -5.52 -13.64
CA ASP A 520 -14.84 -6.78 -13.95
C ASP A 520 -15.70 -6.64 -15.22
N ILE A 521 -15.03 -6.62 -16.37
CA ILE A 521 -15.62 -6.47 -17.71
C ILE A 521 -15.46 -7.75 -18.54
N ASP A 522 -16.41 -7.99 -19.45
CA ASP A 522 -16.45 -9.15 -20.34
C ASP A 522 -16.81 -8.72 -21.78
N PHE A 523 -15.79 -8.62 -22.63
CA PHE A 523 -15.88 -8.21 -24.04
C PHE A 523 -15.87 -9.40 -25.00
N ASP A 524 -16.43 -9.20 -26.20
CA ASP A 524 -16.59 -10.26 -27.20
C ASP A 524 -15.29 -10.51 -27.97
N LEU A 525 -14.61 -9.42 -28.35
CA LEU A 525 -13.32 -9.48 -29.04
C LEU A 525 -12.31 -8.55 -28.35
N LEU A 526 -11.06 -9.00 -28.31
CA LEU A 526 -9.91 -8.21 -27.88
C LEU A 526 -8.98 -7.99 -29.06
N PHE A 527 -8.61 -6.73 -29.31
CA PHE A 527 -7.50 -6.35 -30.18
C PHE A 527 -6.46 -5.66 -29.32
N THR A 528 -5.21 -6.12 -29.33
CA THR A 528 -4.21 -5.55 -28.44
C THR A 528 -2.81 -5.54 -29.03
N GLU A 529 -2.05 -4.49 -28.75
CA GLU A 529 -0.60 -4.53 -28.89
C GLU A 529 -0.02 -5.53 -27.89
N LEU A 530 1.03 -6.26 -28.27
CA LEU A 530 1.83 -7.00 -27.32
C LEU A 530 2.55 -6.01 -26.39
N SER A 531 2.40 -6.18 -25.07
CA SER A 531 3.30 -5.56 -24.09
C SER A 531 4.37 -6.55 -23.65
N ASP A 532 3.96 -7.53 -22.88
CA ASP A 532 4.72 -8.70 -22.46
C ASP A 532 3.69 -9.83 -22.21
N LEU A 533 4.14 -11.05 -21.94
CA LEU A 533 3.22 -12.17 -21.69
C LEU A 533 2.29 -11.96 -20.48
N ASN A 534 2.77 -11.36 -19.37
CA ASN A 534 1.93 -11.12 -18.20
C ASN A 534 0.83 -10.10 -18.51
N GLY A 535 1.21 -8.97 -19.11
CA GLY A 535 0.29 -7.93 -19.55
C GLY A 535 -0.73 -8.47 -20.56
N LEU A 536 -0.28 -9.25 -21.55
CA LEU A 536 -1.17 -9.91 -22.51
C LEU A 536 -2.21 -10.79 -21.82
N PHE A 537 -1.80 -11.66 -20.90
CA PHE A 537 -2.74 -12.57 -20.24
C PHE A 537 -3.73 -11.84 -19.32
N GLN A 538 -3.33 -10.72 -18.73
CA GLN A 538 -4.27 -9.84 -17.98
C GLN A 538 -5.30 -9.20 -18.90
N ARG A 539 -4.88 -8.70 -20.07
CA ARG A 539 -5.76 -8.14 -21.10
C ARG A 539 -6.74 -9.18 -21.63
N MET A 540 -6.25 -10.38 -21.92
CA MET A 540 -7.09 -11.51 -22.36
C MET A 540 -8.18 -11.83 -21.34
N GLY A 541 -7.88 -11.76 -20.04
CA GLY A 541 -8.87 -11.95 -18.97
C GLY A 541 -10.01 -10.91 -18.91
N ARG A 542 -10.11 -9.98 -19.87
CA ARG A 542 -11.23 -9.04 -20.11
C ARG A 542 -12.09 -9.44 -21.32
N CYS A 543 -11.65 -10.43 -22.08
CA CYS A 543 -12.38 -11.07 -23.18
C CYS A 543 -12.87 -12.44 -22.70
N TYR A 544 -14.14 -12.76 -22.95
CA TYR A 544 -14.72 -14.06 -22.58
C TYR A 544 -14.49 -14.42 -21.10
N ARG A 545 -14.49 -13.41 -20.22
CA ARG A 545 -14.10 -13.55 -18.81
C ARG A 545 -14.97 -14.57 -18.07
N LYS A 546 -16.28 -14.60 -18.39
CA LYS A 546 -17.28 -15.51 -17.79
C LYS A 546 -17.90 -16.42 -18.85
N ARG A 547 -17.16 -16.73 -19.93
CA ARG A 547 -17.66 -17.45 -21.11
C ARG A 547 -16.66 -18.52 -21.59
N ALA A 548 -17.18 -19.69 -21.96
CA ALA A 548 -16.40 -20.69 -22.65
C ALA A 548 -16.39 -20.40 -24.15
N LEU A 549 -15.24 -20.58 -24.78
CA LEU A 549 -15.09 -20.58 -26.22
C LEU A 549 -15.54 -21.94 -26.78
N SER A 550 -16.32 -21.93 -27.87
CA SER A 550 -16.54 -23.16 -28.64
C SER A 550 -15.26 -23.54 -29.38
N MET A 551 -14.85 -24.82 -29.38
CA MET A 551 -13.63 -25.27 -30.06
C MET A 551 -13.63 -25.04 -31.60
N SER A 552 -14.79 -24.72 -32.18
CA SER A 552 -14.94 -24.35 -33.60
C SER A 552 -14.99 -22.84 -33.85
N ALA A 553 -14.75 -22.01 -32.83
CA ALA A 553 -14.90 -20.56 -32.91
C ALA A 553 -13.69 -19.86 -33.53
N TYR A 554 -13.98 -18.80 -34.28
CA TYR A 554 -13.01 -17.82 -34.77
C TYR A 554 -12.19 -17.20 -33.61
N PRO A 555 -10.97 -16.71 -33.86
CA PRO A 555 -10.15 -16.08 -32.83
C PRO A 555 -10.90 -14.90 -32.19
N ASN A 556 -10.92 -14.89 -30.86
CA ASN A 556 -11.50 -13.80 -30.08
C ASN A 556 -10.45 -12.82 -29.53
N CYS A 557 -9.16 -13.16 -29.64
CA CYS A 557 -8.04 -12.31 -29.24
C CYS A 557 -7.07 -12.10 -30.41
N TYR A 558 -6.94 -10.87 -30.88
CA TYR A 558 -6.03 -10.45 -31.93
C TYR A 558 -4.83 -9.72 -31.30
N VAL A 559 -3.64 -10.28 -31.44
CA VAL A 559 -2.42 -9.80 -30.76
C VAL A 559 -1.44 -9.28 -31.80
N TYR A 560 -1.24 -7.96 -31.81
CA TYR A 560 -0.33 -7.27 -32.72
C TYR A 560 1.06 -7.20 -32.13
N THR A 561 2.05 -7.75 -32.84
CA THR A 561 3.43 -7.90 -32.37
C THR A 561 4.39 -6.84 -32.93
N GLY A 562 3.90 -5.90 -33.74
CA GLY A 562 4.70 -4.82 -34.32
C GLY A 562 5.42 -5.20 -35.63
N GLY A 563 5.28 -6.44 -36.10
CA GLY A 563 5.95 -6.93 -37.33
C GLY A 563 7.45 -7.00 -37.17
N ASP A 564 8.22 -6.47 -38.12
CA ASP A 564 9.69 -6.39 -38.02
C ASP A 564 10.15 -5.34 -36.99
N GLY A 565 9.25 -4.45 -36.55
CA GLY A 565 9.50 -3.45 -35.51
C GLY A 565 9.05 -3.90 -34.12
N VAL A 566 8.81 -2.90 -33.27
CA VAL A 566 8.29 -3.05 -31.90
C VAL A 566 6.92 -2.40 -31.76
N CYS A 567 6.13 -2.85 -30.79
CA CYS A 567 4.89 -2.17 -30.43
C CYS A 567 5.15 -0.80 -29.78
N SER A 568 4.11 0.04 -29.71
CA SER A 568 4.25 1.32 -29.03
C SER A 568 4.65 1.11 -27.55
N GLY A 569 5.46 2.03 -27.00
CA GLY A 569 5.84 2.00 -25.59
C GLY A 569 6.99 1.05 -25.21
N VAL A 570 7.52 0.25 -26.14
CA VAL A 570 8.76 -0.52 -25.92
C VAL A 570 9.95 0.43 -25.74
N GLY A 571 10.71 0.26 -24.66
CA GLY A 571 11.72 1.18 -24.14
C GLY A 571 11.17 2.03 -22.98
N PRO A 572 10.33 3.06 -23.24
CA PRO A 572 9.87 3.97 -22.19
C PRO A 572 8.89 3.39 -21.16
N ILE A 573 8.17 2.32 -21.52
CA ILE A 573 7.12 1.70 -20.69
C ILE A 573 7.37 0.20 -20.53
N ILE A 574 7.82 -0.48 -21.58
CA ILE A 574 8.03 -1.93 -21.60
C ILE A 574 9.52 -2.20 -21.81
N ASP A 575 10.09 -3.10 -21.01
CA ASP A 575 11.48 -3.54 -21.19
C ASP A 575 11.66 -4.19 -22.58
N PRO A 576 12.58 -3.69 -23.43
CA PRO A 576 12.74 -4.20 -24.80
C PRO A 576 13.09 -5.68 -24.88
N PHE A 577 13.85 -6.19 -23.91
CA PHE A 577 14.28 -7.57 -23.90
C PHE A 577 13.12 -8.51 -23.49
N ILE A 578 12.32 -8.11 -22.51
CA ILE A 578 11.11 -8.85 -22.12
C ILE A 578 10.08 -8.85 -23.26
N PHE A 579 9.90 -7.73 -23.96
CA PHE A 579 9.04 -7.65 -25.14
C PHE A 579 9.49 -8.65 -26.21
N GLU A 580 10.77 -8.66 -26.54
CA GLU A 580 11.31 -9.54 -27.58
C GLU A 580 11.18 -11.02 -27.20
N LEU A 581 11.47 -11.39 -25.96
CA LEU A 581 11.23 -12.74 -25.46
C LEU A 581 9.75 -13.14 -25.57
N SER A 582 8.84 -12.22 -25.22
CA SER A 582 7.39 -12.44 -25.31
C SER A 582 6.94 -12.64 -26.76
N LYS A 583 7.46 -11.82 -27.66
CA LYS A 583 7.17 -11.87 -29.10
C LYS A 583 7.62 -13.21 -29.68
N GLN A 584 8.85 -13.63 -29.38
CA GLN A 584 9.38 -14.92 -29.83
C GLN A 584 8.55 -16.09 -29.32
N ALA A 585 8.18 -16.08 -28.03
CA ALA A 585 7.35 -17.12 -27.44
C ALA A 585 5.98 -17.24 -28.12
N LEU A 586 5.32 -16.12 -28.39
CA LEU A 586 4.04 -16.10 -29.09
C LEU A 586 4.18 -16.54 -30.55
N CYS A 587 5.19 -16.06 -31.27
CA CYS A 587 5.42 -16.47 -32.65
C CYS A 587 5.70 -17.97 -32.78
N GLN A 588 6.37 -18.58 -31.79
CA GLN A 588 6.59 -20.03 -31.72
C GLN A 588 5.31 -20.81 -31.41
N LEU A 589 4.44 -20.28 -30.54
CA LEU A 589 3.13 -20.86 -30.23
C LEU A 589 2.20 -20.88 -31.46
N GLY A 590 2.14 -19.77 -32.18
CA GLY A 590 1.26 -19.61 -33.35
C GLY A 590 -0.20 -19.31 -32.99
N ASN A 591 -1.08 -19.39 -34.00
CA ASN A 591 -2.51 -19.13 -33.84
C ASN A 591 -3.23 -20.35 -33.26
N GLY A 592 -4.30 -20.11 -32.49
CA GLY A 592 -5.16 -21.16 -32.00
C GLY A 592 -5.61 -20.95 -30.56
N VAL A 593 -6.22 -21.99 -30.01
CA VAL A 593 -6.66 -22.04 -28.61
C VAL A 593 -5.45 -21.86 -27.70
N LEU A 594 -5.61 -21.06 -26.63
CA LEU A 594 -4.64 -20.93 -25.56
C LEU A 594 -5.31 -21.24 -24.20
N THR A 595 -4.92 -22.35 -23.59
CA THR A 595 -5.43 -22.82 -22.30
C THR A 595 -4.81 -22.06 -21.12
N GLU A 596 -5.26 -22.32 -19.89
CA GLU A 596 -4.68 -21.65 -18.71
C GLU A 596 -3.35 -22.31 -18.30
N SER A 597 -3.20 -23.63 -18.48
CA SER A 597 -1.92 -24.32 -18.30
C SER A 597 -0.85 -23.80 -19.26
N GLU A 598 -1.17 -23.67 -20.55
CA GLU A 598 -0.23 -23.17 -21.57
C GLU A 598 0.26 -21.75 -21.26
N LYS A 599 -0.61 -20.88 -20.72
CA LYS A 599 -0.18 -19.54 -20.26
C LYS A 599 0.82 -19.61 -19.11
N ALA A 600 0.56 -20.47 -18.12
CA ALA A 600 1.46 -20.65 -16.99
C ALA A 600 2.82 -21.20 -17.45
N GLU A 601 2.81 -22.16 -18.38
CA GLU A 601 4.00 -22.74 -19.00
C GLU A 601 4.80 -21.68 -19.79
N LEU A 602 4.13 -20.89 -20.64
CA LEU A 602 4.77 -19.82 -21.42
C LEU A 602 5.53 -18.84 -20.51
N ILE A 603 4.98 -18.47 -19.36
CA ILE A 603 5.66 -17.63 -18.37
C ILE A 603 6.84 -18.37 -17.74
N GLY A 604 6.61 -19.60 -17.26
CA GLY A 604 7.62 -20.39 -16.56
C GLY A 604 8.86 -20.68 -17.41
N GLU A 605 8.67 -20.93 -18.71
CA GLU A 605 9.73 -21.26 -19.66
C GLU A 605 10.47 -20.05 -20.21
N ASN A 606 9.79 -18.90 -20.35
CA ASN A 606 10.39 -17.71 -20.97
C ASN A 606 10.96 -16.73 -19.95
N TYR A 607 10.35 -16.61 -18.77
CA TYR A 607 10.83 -15.73 -17.70
C TYR A 607 11.62 -16.51 -16.65
N THR A 608 12.74 -17.07 -17.10
CA THR A 608 13.70 -17.79 -16.25
C THR A 608 14.90 -16.91 -15.92
N SER A 609 15.60 -17.20 -14.82
CA SER A 609 16.84 -16.48 -14.46
C SER A 609 17.87 -16.55 -15.59
N LYS A 610 17.95 -17.69 -16.29
CA LYS A 610 18.90 -17.89 -17.40
C LYS A 610 18.60 -17.01 -18.61
N LYS A 611 17.32 -16.83 -18.96
CA LYS A 611 16.91 -16.00 -20.10
C LYS A 611 16.96 -14.52 -19.72
N LEU A 612 16.55 -14.15 -18.52
CA LEU A 612 16.40 -12.76 -18.08
C LEU A 612 17.66 -12.13 -17.45
N LYS A 613 18.74 -12.88 -17.19
CA LYS A 613 19.94 -12.36 -16.50
C LYS A 613 20.53 -11.07 -17.09
N ASP A 614 20.36 -10.86 -18.40
CA ASP A 614 20.91 -9.72 -19.15
C ASP A 614 19.85 -8.62 -19.40
N SER A 615 18.64 -8.74 -18.82
CA SER A 615 17.61 -7.71 -18.94
C SER A 615 17.76 -6.64 -17.86
N ALA A 616 17.47 -5.39 -18.22
CA ALA A 616 17.47 -4.27 -17.27
C ALA A 616 16.46 -4.52 -16.14
N TYR A 617 15.34 -5.17 -16.44
CA TYR A 617 14.36 -5.59 -15.45
C TYR A 617 14.94 -6.52 -14.36
N TYR A 618 15.64 -7.59 -14.72
CA TYR A 618 16.23 -8.52 -13.73
C TYR A 618 17.38 -7.86 -12.97
N GLU A 619 18.25 -7.14 -13.71
CA GLU A 619 19.37 -6.42 -13.14
C GLU A 619 18.92 -5.40 -12.09
N ASN A 620 17.89 -4.60 -12.40
CA ASN A 620 17.30 -3.64 -11.46
C ASN A 620 16.80 -4.31 -10.17
N ILE A 621 16.12 -5.46 -10.25
CA ILE A 621 15.66 -6.18 -9.05
C ILE A 621 16.85 -6.59 -8.17
N VAL A 622 17.88 -7.20 -8.76
CA VAL A 622 19.04 -7.70 -8.01
C VAL A 622 19.87 -6.55 -7.44
N GLN A 623 20.09 -5.49 -8.22
CA GLN A 623 20.81 -4.30 -7.77
C GLN A 623 20.06 -3.58 -6.66
N ASN A 624 18.74 -3.42 -6.77
CA ASN A 624 17.94 -2.81 -5.71
C ASN A 624 17.99 -3.64 -4.43
N ILE A 625 17.89 -4.98 -4.50
CA ILE A 625 18.06 -5.84 -3.33
C ILE A 625 19.43 -5.61 -2.69
N ALA A 626 20.51 -5.63 -3.47
CA ALA A 626 21.87 -5.43 -2.98
C ALA A 626 22.08 -4.03 -2.38
N TYR A 627 21.52 -3.00 -3.00
CA TYR A 627 21.55 -1.62 -2.51
C TYR A 627 20.84 -1.52 -1.16
N MET A 628 19.63 -2.07 -1.06
CA MET A 628 18.83 -2.04 0.16
C MET A 628 19.48 -2.83 1.31
N ASP A 629 20.16 -3.93 1.00
CA ASP A 629 20.92 -4.71 1.98
C ASP A 629 22.16 -3.96 2.50
N ALA A 630 22.70 -3.03 1.72
CA ALA A 630 23.83 -2.19 2.10
C ALA A 630 23.44 -0.90 2.87
N LEU A 631 22.15 -0.64 3.05
CA LEU A 631 21.67 0.54 3.77
C LEU A 631 21.94 0.44 5.27
N TYR A 632 22.38 1.56 5.84
CA TYR A 632 22.51 1.73 7.28
C TYR A 632 21.11 1.87 7.92
N ASP A 633 20.94 1.39 9.15
CA ASP A 633 19.71 1.60 9.88
C ASP A 633 19.46 3.10 10.09
N PHE A 634 18.22 3.54 9.88
CA PHE A 634 17.78 4.93 10.04
C PHE A 634 18.41 5.95 9.09
N GLU A 635 19.00 5.51 7.97
CA GLU A 635 19.58 6.38 6.94
C GLU A 635 18.53 7.29 6.29
N PHE A 636 17.32 6.77 6.04
CA PHE A 636 16.25 7.53 5.41
C PHE A 636 15.28 8.17 6.40
N GLU A 637 14.81 9.38 6.07
CA GLU A 637 13.63 9.96 6.70
C GLU A 637 12.35 9.40 6.08
N LYS A 638 11.29 9.24 6.88
CA LYS A 638 9.98 8.75 6.42
C LYS A 638 9.42 9.51 5.20
N LYS A 639 9.71 10.81 5.09
CA LYS A 639 9.26 11.63 3.95
C LYS A 639 9.98 11.26 2.66
N GLU A 640 11.27 10.93 2.73
CA GLU A 640 12.08 10.50 1.59
C GLU A 640 11.62 9.13 1.11
N VAL A 641 11.38 8.19 2.04
CA VAL A 641 10.80 6.88 1.71
C VAL A 641 9.45 7.02 1.02
N GLN A 642 8.59 7.91 1.51
CA GLN A 642 7.32 8.21 0.84
C GLN A 642 7.50 8.77 -0.57
N GLN A 643 8.58 9.51 -0.85
CA GLN A 643 8.91 9.97 -2.20
C GLN A 643 9.43 8.83 -3.07
N ILE A 644 10.24 7.92 -2.53
CA ILE A 644 10.77 6.75 -3.25
C ILE A 644 9.65 5.78 -3.65
N PHE A 645 8.69 5.48 -2.77
CA PHE A 645 7.51 4.70 -3.18
C PHE A 645 6.59 5.45 -4.15
N ARG A 646 6.59 6.79 -4.07
CA ARG A 646 5.90 7.66 -5.02
C ARG A 646 6.72 7.92 -6.27
N ASN A 647 7.87 7.31 -6.48
CA ASN A 647 8.73 7.54 -7.65
C ASN A 647 8.13 6.96 -8.96
N ILE A 648 6.84 6.62 -8.96
CA ILE A 648 5.98 6.95 -10.10
C ILE A 648 5.85 8.48 -10.11
N GLN A 649 6.84 9.18 -10.68
CA GLN A 649 6.93 10.65 -10.77
C GLN A 649 5.71 11.25 -11.50
N ASN A 650 4.51 11.14 -10.95
CA ASN A 650 3.31 11.71 -11.49
C ASN A 650 3.05 13.01 -10.75
N ILE A 651 2.93 14.10 -11.51
CA ILE A 651 2.45 15.36 -10.97
C ILE A 651 0.94 15.43 -11.18
N THR A 652 0.22 15.70 -10.09
CA THR A 652 -1.21 15.99 -10.14
C THR A 652 -1.38 17.46 -10.54
N SER A 653 -2.06 17.71 -11.66
CA SER A 653 -2.26 19.05 -12.21
C SER A 653 -3.69 19.24 -12.71
N ILE A 654 -4.20 20.47 -12.69
CA ILE A 654 -5.47 20.84 -13.34
C ILE A 654 -5.13 21.47 -14.70
N PRO A 655 -5.65 20.96 -15.84
CA PRO A 655 -5.50 21.63 -17.13
C PRO A 655 -6.01 23.08 -17.08
N LYS A 656 -5.29 24.02 -17.69
CA LYS A 656 -5.60 25.45 -17.58
C LYS A 656 -7.01 25.80 -18.06
N CYS A 657 -7.45 25.25 -19.19
CA CYS A 657 -8.84 25.44 -19.66
C CYS A 657 -9.87 24.91 -18.65
N VAL A 658 -9.65 23.72 -18.07
CA VAL A 658 -10.52 23.16 -17.03
C VAL A 658 -10.54 24.06 -15.78
N TYR A 659 -9.40 24.63 -15.41
CA TYR A 659 -9.30 25.59 -14.31
C TYR A 659 -10.14 26.84 -14.58
N GLU A 660 -10.00 27.43 -15.76
CA GLU A 660 -10.70 28.65 -16.18
C GLU A 660 -12.23 28.43 -16.25
N GLU A 661 -12.67 27.32 -16.85
CA GLU A 661 -14.08 26.93 -16.93
C GLU A 661 -14.73 26.70 -15.55
N ASN A 662 -13.95 26.22 -14.57
CA ASN A 662 -14.43 25.87 -13.24
C ASN A 662 -13.90 26.82 -12.15
N HIS A 663 -13.49 28.03 -12.52
CA HIS A 663 -12.77 28.97 -11.66
C HIS A 663 -13.44 29.22 -10.31
N LEU A 664 -14.76 29.49 -10.31
CA LEU A 664 -15.51 29.79 -9.09
C LEU A 664 -15.45 28.64 -8.07
N ILE A 665 -15.70 27.41 -8.54
CA ILE A 665 -15.69 26.20 -7.69
C ILE A 665 -14.28 25.95 -7.16
N ILE A 666 -13.26 26.12 -7.99
CA ILE A 666 -11.86 25.90 -7.60
C ILE A 666 -11.43 26.93 -6.55
N GLU A 667 -11.69 28.22 -6.76
CA GLU A 667 -11.33 29.28 -5.80
C GLU A 667 -12.06 29.15 -4.46
N GLU A 668 -13.34 28.77 -4.47
CA GLU A 668 -14.08 28.51 -3.24
C GLU A 668 -13.41 27.42 -2.40
N ASN A 669 -13.04 26.30 -3.04
CA ASN A 669 -12.39 25.18 -2.37
C ASN A 669 -10.96 25.51 -1.94
N LYS A 670 -10.22 26.33 -2.70
CA LYS A 670 -8.93 26.91 -2.26
C LYS A 670 -9.11 27.73 -0.98
N GLY A 671 -10.16 28.56 -0.91
CA GLY A 671 -10.52 29.33 0.28
C GLY A 671 -10.76 28.46 1.52
N ILE A 672 -11.43 27.31 1.36
CA ILE A 672 -11.63 26.33 2.45
C ILE A 672 -10.30 25.74 2.93
N LEU A 673 -9.40 25.39 2.01
CA LEU A 673 -8.08 24.80 2.34
C LEU A 673 -7.16 25.77 3.08
N ALA A 674 -7.27 27.07 2.79
CA ALA A 674 -6.48 28.13 3.40
C ALA A 674 -6.82 28.39 4.90
N LYS A 675 -8.04 28.06 5.34
CA LYS A 675 -8.48 28.26 6.75
C LYS A 675 -7.57 27.53 7.73
N LYS A 676 -7.07 28.19 8.79
CA LYS A 676 -6.20 27.55 9.80
C LYS A 676 -7.01 27.06 10.99
N ILE A 677 -6.59 25.95 11.58
CA ILE A 677 -7.06 25.54 12.90
C ILE A 677 -6.48 26.52 13.92
N ASN A 678 -7.34 27.08 14.78
CA ASN A 678 -6.99 28.01 15.84
C ASN A 678 -7.13 27.30 17.21
N SER A 679 -6.28 27.66 18.18
CA SER A 679 -6.36 27.17 19.57
C SER A 679 -7.67 27.52 20.28
N LYS A 680 -8.40 28.55 19.81
CA LYS A 680 -9.73 28.90 20.32
C LYS A 680 -10.88 28.04 19.78
N MET A 681 -10.65 27.20 18.77
CA MET A 681 -11.69 26.33 18.23
C MET A 681 -11.96 25.16 19.17
N THR A 682 -13.23 24.84 19.34
CA THR A 682 -13.69 23.60 19.97
C THR A 682 -13.26 22.38 19.14
N ASP A 683 -13.21 21.20 19.74
CA ASP A 683 -12.85 19.98 19.01
C ASP A 683 -13.88 19.61 17.93
N SER A 684 -15.15 19.98 18.12
CA SER A 684 -16.20 19.86 17.09
C SER A 684 -15.88 20.71 15.87
N GLU A 685 -15.57 22.00 16.06
CA GLU A 685 -15.22 22.91 14.95
C GLU A 685 -13.94 22.46 14.23
N LYS A 686 -12.95 21.92 14.96
CA LYS A 686 -11.73 21.34 14.34
C LYS A 686 -12.07 20.15 13.46
N LYS A 687 -12.93 19.24 13.94
CA LYS A 687 -13.41 18.07 13.19
C LYS A 687 -14.17 18.49 11.93
N GLU A 688 -15.09 19.45 12.04
CA GLU A 688 -15.84 20.00 10.90
C GLU A 688 -14.92 20.65 9.85
N LEU A 689 -13.96 21.46 10.29
CA LEU A 689 -12.99 22.07 9.37
C LEU A 689 -12.14 21.01 8.66
N LYS A 690 -11.73 19.95 9.36
CA LYS A 690 -10.98 18.83 8.76
C LYS A 690 -11.80 18.09 7.70
N ARG A 691 -13.10 17.86 7.96
CA ARG A 691 -14.05 17.29 6.99
C ARG A 691 -14.21 18.21 5.77
N ALA A 692 -14.49 19.49 5.98
CA ALA A 692 -14.63 20.48 4.91
C ALA A 692 -13.38 20.56 4.03
N LYS A 693 -12.18 20.58 4.63
CA LYS A 693 -10.91 20.55 3.89
C LYS A 693 -10.72 19.27 3.07
N THR A 694 -11.14 18.12 3.59
CA THR A 694 -11.02 16.86 2.84
C THR A 694 -11.99 16.82 1.66
N ASN A 695 -13.21 17.30 1.86
CA ASN A 695 -14.18 17.47 0.77
C ASN A 695 -13.62 18.42 -0.28
N ALA A 696 -13.04 19.55 0.13
CA ALA A 696 -12.41 20.50 -0.78
C ALA A 696 -11.25 19.87 -1.58
N ARG A 697 -10.37 19.08 -0.94
CA ARG A 697 -9.33 18.31 -1.65
C ARG A 697 -9.94 17.35 -2.67
N THR A 698 -11.03 16.67 -2.31
CA THR A 698 -11.71 15.70 -3.19
C THR A 698 -12.31 16.41 -4.41
N VAL A 699 -12.92 17.58 -4.22
CA VAL A 699 -13.45 18.41 -5.31
C VAL A 699 -12.32 18.86 -6.23
N LEU A 700 -11.25 19.45 -5.69
CA LEU A 700 -10.10 19.88 -6.51
C LEU A 700 -9.45 18.71 -7.25
N ALA A 701 -9.29 17.57 -6.58
CA ALA A 701 -8.76 16.37 -7.21
C ALA A 701 -9.64 15.87 -8.36
N SER A 702 -10.96 16.04 -8.31
CA SER A 702 -11.85 15.64 -9.41
C SER A 702 -11.54 16.36 -10.73
N TYR A 703 -11.05 17.60 -10.67
CA TYR A 703 -10.64 18.40 -11.83
C TYR A 703 -9.17 18.19 -12.23
N SER A 704 -8.44 17.37 -11.48
CA SER A 704 -7.02 17.10 -11.73
C SER A 704 -6.81 15.85 -12.58
N VAL A 705 -5.65 15.79 -13.22
CA VAL A 705 -5.10 14.66 -13.95
C VAL A 705 -3.69 14.36 -13.42
N ASP A 706 -3.34 13.09 -13.33
CA ASP A 706 -2.02 12.64 -12.89
C ASP A 706 -1.18 12.33 -14.14
N LEU A 707 -0.07 13.05 -14.33
CA LEU A 707 0.79 12.93 -15.53
C LEU A 707 2.24 12.68 -15.14
N PRO A 708 2.97 11.80 -15.86
CA PRO A 708 4.39 11.61 -15.61
C PRO A 708 5.18 12.91 -15.80
N LEU A 709 5.99 13.28 -14.81
CA LEU A 709 6.79 14.50 -14.76
C LEU A 709 7.77 14.55 -15.95
N ARG A 710 8.31 13.40 -16.36
CA ARG A 710 9.17 13.27 -17.55
C ARG A 710 8.50 13.70 -18.87
N GLU A 711 7.17 13.72 -18.92
CA GLU A 711 6.41 14.16 -20.09
C GLU A 711 6.10 15.66 -20.09
N LEU A 712 6.49 16.38 -19.04
CA LEU A 712 6.11 17.78 -18.82
C LEU A 712 7.34 18.68 -18.78
N ASN A 713 7.20 19.87 -19.35
CA ASN A 713 8.19 20.94 -19.18
C ASN A 713 7.80 21.80 -17.97
N GLU A 714 8.77 22.15 -17.11
CA GLU A 714 8.51 23.03 -15.95
C GLU A 714 7.87 24.37 -16.36
N LYS A 715 8.17 24.89 -17.55
CA LYS A 715 7.55 26.13 -18.07
C LYS A 715 6.05 26.02 -18.29
N GLN A 716 5.49 24.81 -18.38
CA GLN A 716 4.05 24.59 -18.55
C GLN A 716 3.30 24.54 -17.21
N LEU A 717 4.01 24.49 -16.08
CA LEU A 717 3.42 24.31 -14.76
C LEU A 717 3.39 25.64 -14.00
N GLU A 718 2.19 26.18 -13.84
CA GLU A 718 1.96 27.26 -12.88
C GLU A 718 1.67 26.67 -11.50
N ARG A 719 2.45 27.08 -10.49
CA ARG A 719 2.36 26.57 -9.11
C ARG A 719 1.70 27.60 -8.22
N GLN A 720 0.52 27.30 -7.70
CA GLN A 720 -0.19 28.16 -6.74
C GLN A 720 -0.19 27.54 -5.34
N MET A 721 0.30 28.25 -4.33
CA MET A 721 0.30 27.73 -2.96
C MET A 721 -1.12 27.68 -2.37
N LEU A 722 -1.53 26.51 -1.89
CA LEU A 722 -2.77 26.31 -1.15
C LEU A 722 -2.56 26.58 0.35
N ASN A 723 -1.42 26.13 0.87
CA ASN A 723 -0.95 26.40 2.24
C ASN A 723 0.56 26.08 2.34
N LYS A 724 1.12 26.11 3.56
CA LYS A 724 2.56 25.85 3.82
C LYS A 724 3.05 24.48 3.30
N TYR A 725 2.15 23.53 3.07
CA TYR A 725 2.49 22.14 2.74
C TYR A 725 1.90 21.65 1.42
N GLU A 726 1.05 22.43 0.75
CA GLU A 726 0.29 22.00 -0.42
C GLU A 726 0.34 23.06 -1.51
N THR A 727 0.58 22.61 -2.74
CA THR A 727 0.63 23.42 -3.95
C THR A 727 -0.33 22.84 -4.97
N LEU A 728 -1.12 23.70 -5.60
CA LEU A 728 -1.93 23.37 -6.76
C LEU A 728 -1.11 23.62 -8.01
N ASN A 729 -0.99 22.61 -8.87
CA ASN A 729 -0.33 22.75 -10.16
C ASN A 729 -1.39 22.97 -11.24
N ILE A 730 -1.25 24.03 -12.01
CA ILE A 730 -2.07 24.33 -13.18
C ILE A 730 -1.20 24.08 -14.41
N LEU A 731 -1.68 23.21 -15.30
CA LEU A 731 -0.93 22.79 -16.48
C LEU A 731 -1.43 23.52 -17.73
N SER A 732 -0.52 24.22 -18.41
CA SER A 732 -0.80 24.80 -19.72
C SER A 732 -0.78 23.71 -20.80
N CYS A 733 -1.96 23.17 -21.11
CA CYS A 733 -2.19 22.14 -22.12
C CYS A 733 -3.60 22.24 -22.71
N ASP A 734 -3.82 21.58 -23.85
CA ASP A 734 -5.16 21.38 -24.40
C ASP A 734 -5.81 20.18 -23.70
N TYR A 735 -7.10 20.32 -23.36
CA TYR A 735 -7.92 19.25 -22.78
C TYR A 735 -9.24 19.16 -23.54
N ASP A 736 -9.64 17.94 -23.87
CA ASP A 736 -10.91 17.64 -24.53
C ASP A 736 -11.60 16.47 -23.80
N GLU A 737 -12.91 16.54 -23.57
CA GLU A 737 -13.62 15.48 -22.82
C GLU A 737 -13.66 14.13 -23.57
N ARG A 738 -13.45 14.12 -24.89
CA ARG A 738 -13.40 12.89 -25.71
C ARG A 738 -11.99 12.29 -25.74
N ARG A 739 -10.93 13.11 -25.77
CA ARG A 739 -9.51 12.70 -25.93
C ARG A 739 -8.60 12.90 -24.71
N GLY A 740 -9.04 13.61 -23.69
CA GLY A 740 -8.27 13.95 -22.49
C GLY A 740 -7.17 14.98 -22.77
N VAL A 741 -6.14 15.00 -21.93
CA VAL A 741 -5.00 15.92 -22.09
C VAL A 741 -4.18 15.59 -23.33
N GLN A 742 -3.96 16.60 -24.16
CA GLN A 742 -3.07 16.58 -25.31
C GLN A 742 -1.78 17.35 -24.97
N LEU A 743 -0.66 16.64 -24.93
CA LEU A 743 0.64 17.23 -24.67
C LEU A 743 1.32 17.61 -26.00
N LYS A 744 1.65 18.89 -26.17
CA LYS A 744 2.49 19.38 -27.28
C LYS A 744 3.96 19.13 -26.93
N LYS A 745 4.73 18.46 -27.81
CA LYS A 745 6.19 18.36 -27.64
C LYS A 745 6.80 19.76 -27.82
N TYR A 746 7.41 20.31 -26.77
CA TYR A 746 8.28 21.48 -26.91
C TYR A 746 9.61 21.02 -27.52
N LYS A 747 9.94 21.46 -28.73
CA LYS A 747 11.33 21.42 -29.20
C LYS A 747 12.09 22.51 -28.43
N GLU A 748 13.17 22.14 -27.74
CA GLU A 748 14.15 23.12 -27.29
C GLU A 748 14.84 23.73 -28.51
N LYS A 749 14.26 24.80 -29.04
CA LYS A 749 14.94 25.96 -29.62
C LYS A 749 13.89 26.99 -30.03
N ASP A 750 14.24 28.25 -29.82
CA ASP A 750 13.45 29.41 -30.19
C ASP A 750 12.87 29.31 -31.62
N GLU A 751 11.68 29.89 -31.76
CA GLU A 751 10.90 30.15 -32.98
C GLU A 751 9.99 29.02 -33.52
N LEU A 752 8.71 29.41 -33.63
CA LEU A 752 7.60 28.70 -34.24
C LEU A 752 7.94 28.22 -35.66
N THR A 753 8.03 26.91 -35.87
CA THR A 753 7.61 26.26 -37.14
C THR A 753 7.22 24.79 -36.92
N GLU A 754 6.09 24.40 -37.49
CA GLU A 754 5.66 23.01 -37.65
C GLU A 754 6.62 22.26 -38.57
N VAL A 755 7.23 21.17 -38.07
CA VAL A 755 7.89 20.18 -38.93
C VAL A 755 7.78 18.79 -38.28
N GLU A 756 7.08 17.87 -38.94
CA GLU A 756 7.16 16.41 -38.77
C GLU A 756 8.55 15.91 -39.19
N ILE A 757 9.35 15.33 -38.28
CA ILE A 757 10.41 14.33 -38.60
C ILE A 757 10.63 13.37 -37.41
N GLU A 758 10.76 12.10 -37.81
CA GLU A 758 11.06 10.79 -37.20
C GLU A 758 11.73 10.66 -35.82
N ASP A 759 11.28 9.61 -35.11
CA ASP A 759 11.79 9.08 -33.85
C ASP A 759 13.21 8.50 -34.03
N ASN A 760 14.19 9.19 -33.45
CA ASN A 760 15.45 8.61 -32.99
C ASN A 760 15.86 9.38 -31.73
N PHE A 761 16.11 8.66 -30.63
CA PHE A 761 17.04 8.94 -29.52
C PHE A 761 16.55 8.38 -28.16
N PHE A 762 17.28 7.35 -27.73
CA PHE A 762 17.50 6.70 -26.41
C PHE A 762 16.34 6.20 -25.55
#